data_AF-A0A6A7AT08-F1
#
_entry.id   AF-A0A6A7AT08-F1
#
_cell.length_a   1.000
_cell.length_b   1.000
_cell.length_c   1.000
_cell.angle_alpha   90.00
_cell.angle_beta   90.00
_cell.angle_gamma   90.00
#
_symmetry.space_group_name_H-M   'P 1'
#
loop_
_entity.id
_entity.type
_entity.pdbx_description
1 polymer ?
#
loop_
_entity_poly.entity_id
_entity_poly.type
_entity_poly.pdbx_seq_one_letter_code
_entity_poly.pdbx_strand_id
1 'polypeptide(L)'
;MAANIPKFASFRPKPKPAPEPSEEPASKSKGSHDTKLTGREKKASRVRGPSPPPPPQSHSHHDTSSSKIYFSDRRGDANLLRYGTLDRYDIPAYRRYGHGFVLGLPLDQKIDREQSTDTALCIASSRKRQERLLTNKRLNKSTHRALRLIKHSQARHTGDFDQDFISITTTRGSAQHSSEPEDGEPPPLDYRDIQGRPKSDEPLDPDTHYEPDADVVIDTEVTKKNSRLARQTKEHPEHAEHWFALIEHQEAMLKLERPSNELTASDKAHLAQVRISIYEEALKKTKMNQQGQGKLWEGLLAEARKVWDDIRLASKWNQVLAEHPQNTNLWWLYLDSVQSSFARFRFDDCRSAYLSCVSALQSSTTPIPSETYLRLLVRLTSMTYDCGYQELALAIWQAVLEFNLMRPNAEEGTTFLSLFEEFWESEASRIGEPEAKGWKNSRGAVDHQPSGPSPLLENDSTTNSLSDFYRRELDAMTKLQYPGRMTDEVGEDDAFHAVLFSDIEAYLNIIPLETSSTLIVDAFICFCRLPPLPQLAPHQKEWWSDPFLRLQTEGGTQSGIKVVPGVQTLDRFSNLPVQSFQATTELLFQNGSTLRGDRLQPDFPRRLLKLVATAYPDHDIIGEYLLAFEHRHFPSEAPKTAKQLLKVCPSSLRLYNAYGLVELGRSDMDRANKVFSMALTMHKGGIVLWTYENIKLYHNWIWEALHRGAQNHALWRTISPDGKIPIPASQDSRPTHDALLQIRLLLSERSERALLNHEFETAILSTSMQALIVYFINGAKAESALEVHQSLSAWMTSHKLSNSMYAELHAQYMADFLAYHAMHAAIVKPALIRTALEPLIARFPNNTILLSLYAANEARFAIDDRVRGILQRHDLQGAEETSVAGWLFAIHYELQKGDIAGSTSHSVRALFHRATAAIGQHCPALWISYLRFELTQFREEQARSLKRTKKEDGKDYHTNRVRAAKQRIRESFQHGLTELPWCKEFVMLPFSPEFDGAFEDVEKSKFYRVMQEKEIRLYIDLDQTGI
;
A
#
# COMPACT_ATOMS: atom_id res chain seq x y z
N MET A 1 15.82 33.01 -15.01
CA MET A 1 14.98 31.81 -15.15
C MET A 1 15.55 30.85 -16.21
N ALA A 2 16.87 30.68 -16.33
CA ALA A 2 17.49 29.86 -17.40
C ALA A 2 18.22 28.61 -16.85
N ALA A 3 17.97 28.24 -15.59
CA ALA A 3 18.71 27.20 -14.87
C ALA A 3 17.82 26.03 -14.36
N ASN A 4 16.50 26.09 -14.59
CA ASN A 4 15.50 25.13 -14.12
C ASN A 4 14.77 24.45 -15.30
N ILE A 5 15.45 24.29 -16.43
CA ILE A 5 14.87 23.74 -17.66
C ILE A 5 15.70 22.48 -18.01
N PRO A 6 15.08 21.29 -18.11
CA PRO A 6 15.80 20.07 -18.47
C PRO A 6 16.49 20.18 -19.83
N LYS A 7 17.65 19.51 -19.95
CA LYS A 7 18.45 19.54 -21.17
C LYS A 7 17.85 18.62 -22.23
N PHE A 8 17.29 19.22 -23.27
CA PHE A 8 16.84 18.56 -24.49
C PHE A 8 17.54 19.24 -25.68
N ALA A 9 17.91 18.45 -26.69
CA ALA A 9 18.65 18.95 -27.86
C ALA A 9 17.79 19.89 -28.74
N SER A 10 16.48 19.71 -28.73
CA SER A 10 15.48 20.58 -29.36
C SER A 10 15.41 21.99 -28.76
N PHE A 11 15.88 22.19 -27.51
CA PHE A 11 15.69 23.47 -26.80
C PHE A 11 16.62 24.58 -27.32
N ARG A 12 16.11 25.41 -28.22
CA ARG A 12 16.71 26.71 -28.59
C ARG A 12 16.09 27.82 -27.74
N PRO A 13 16.84 28.53 -26.88
CA PRO A 13 16.26 29.54 -26.00
C PRO A 13 15.65 30.70 -26.81
N LYS A 14 14.34 30.96 -26.63
CA LYS A 14 13.64 32.11 -27.25
C LYS A 14 14.41 33.41 -26.87
N PRO A 15 14.75 34.28 -27.83
CA PRO A 15 15.45 35.54 -27.53
C PRO A 15 14.58 36.40 -26.61
N LYS A 16 15.20 37.04 -25.61
CA LYS A 16 14.47 37.92 -24.68
C LYS A 16 13.68 38.98 -25.47
N PRO A 17 12.37 39.18 -25.20
CA PRO A 17 11.69 40.39 -25.64
C PRO A 17 12.41 41.60 -25.06
N ALA A 18 12.52 42.67 -25.87
CA ALA A 18 13.17 43.90 -25.44
C ALA A 18 12.41 44.53 -24.26
N PRO A 19 13.10 45.13 -23.27
CA PRO A 19 12.42 45.82 -22.18
C PRO A 19 11.75 47.08 -22.73
N GLU A 20 10.42 47.13 -22.67
CA GLU A 20 9.67 48.37 -22.90
C GLU A 20 9.96 49.41 -21.81
N PRO A 21 9.94 50.71 -22.14
CA PRO A 21 10.43 51.76 -21.25
C PRO A 21 9.51 52.02 -20.06
N SER A 22 10.13 52.34 -18.92
CA SER A 22 9.47 52.69 -17.67
C SER A 22 8.74 54.03 -17.71
N GLU A 23 7.47 54.07 -17.31
CA GLU A 23 6.80 55.31 -16.89
C GLU A 23 7.05 55.63 -15.41
N GLU A 24 7.27 56.91 -15.10
CA GLU A 24 7.67 57.42 -13.78
C GLU A 24 6.49 57.65 -12.81
N PRO A 25 6.72 57.65 -11.48
CA PRO A 25 5.65 57.70 -10.47
C PRO A 25 5.20 59.13 -10.09
N ALA A 26 3.89 59.31 -9.95
CA ALA A 26 3.30 60.55 -9.44
C ALA A 26 3.25 60.61 -7.90
N SER A 27 3.60 61.78 -7.33
CA SER A 27 3.85 61.99 -5.91
C SER A 27 2.64 62.52 -5.10
N LYS A 28 2.67 62.27 -3.78
CA LYS A 28 2.09 63.07 -2.65
C LYS A 28 2.36 62.31 -1.34
N SER A 29 2.74 62.86 -0.19
CA SER A 29 3.22 64.17 0.29
C SER A 29 3.24 64.03 1.83
N LYS A 30 4.37 64.29 2.51
CA LYS A 30 4.46 64.20 3.99
C LYS A 30 3.85 65.44 4.68
N GLY A 31 3.32 65.26 5.89
CA GLY A 31 2.96 66.31 6.85
C GLY A 31 3.25 65.85 8.29
N SER A 32 3.65 66.76 9.17
CA SER A 32 4.28 66.50 10.49
C SER A 32 3.61 67.30 11.63
N HIS A 33 4.05 67.06 12.87
CA HIS A 33 3.83 67.87 14.11
C HIS A 33 2.47 67.74 14.84
N ASP A 34 2.36 67.80 16.18
CA ASP A 34 3.34 67.60 17.30
C ASP A 34 2.60 67.49 18.67
N THR A 35 3.37 67.26 19.76
CA THR A 35 3.16 67.72 21.16
C THR A 35 2.12 67.08 22.12
N LYS A 36 2.64 66.21 23.00
CA LYS A 36 2.81 66.37 24.48
C LYS A 36 1.63 66.51 25.49
N LEU A 37 1.62 65.53 26.42
CA LEU A 37 1.65 65.63 27.92
C LEU A 37 0.37 65.55 28.81
N THR A 38 0.58 64.89 29.96
CA THR A 38 -0.28 64.73 31.19
C THR A 38 -1.53 63.82 31.07
N GLY A 39 -1.96 63.04 32.08
CA GLY A 39 -1.35 62.68 33.37
C GLY A 39 -2.25 61.76 34.25
N ARG A 40 -1.62 60.94 35.10
CA ARG A 40 -2.04 60.37 36.42
C ARG A 40 -3.41 59.66 36.69
N GLU A 41 -3.27 58.46 37.28
CA GLU A 41 -3.98 57.88 38.46
C GLU A 41 -5.42 57.25 38.45
N LYS A 42 -5.43 55.95 38.77
CA LYS A 42 -6.32 55.08 39.60
C LYS A 42 -7.75 55.52 40.07
N LYS A 43 -8.68 54.58 39.80
CA LYS A 43 -9.73 53.98 40.67
C LYS A 43 -11.04 54.75 41.06
N ALA A 44 -12.16 54.14 40.63
CA ALA A 44 -13.31 53.65 41.42
C ALA A 44 -14.56 54.54 41.74
N SER A 45 -15.69 54.14 41.12
CA SER A 45 -17.06 53.90 41.68
C SER A 45 -17.89 54.98 42.41
N ARG A 46 -19.13 55.23 41.89
CA ARG A 46 -20.48 55.01 42.52
C ARG A 46 -21.61 55.60 41.62
N VAL A 47 -22.73 54.91 41.27
CA VAL A 47 -24.00 54.62 42.02
C VAL A 47 -24.85 55.90 42.26
N ARG A 48 -26.16 56.05 41.95
CA ARG A 48 -27.38 55.16 41.91
C ARG A 48 -28.36 55.60 40.76
N GLY A 49 -29.46 54.88 40.39
CA GLY A 49 -30.80 54.91 41.02
C GLY A 49 -31.97 54.57 40.04
N PRO A 50 -33.21 54.23 40.50
CA PRO A 50 -33.98 53.08 39.93
C PRO A 50 -35.51 53.25 39.62
N SER A 51 -36.14 52.14 39.19
CA SER A 51 -37.54 51.91 38.74
C SER A 51 -38.57 51.47 39.82
N PRO A 52 -39.91 51.54 39.55
CA PRO A 52 -40.89 50.54 40.06
C PRO A 52 -42.17 50.32 39.14
N PRO A 53 -43.32 49.73 39.57
CA PRO A 53 -43.67 48.28 39.64
C PRO A 53 -45.04 47.93 38.92
N PRO A 54 -45.69 46.74 39.10
CA PRO A 54 -46.64 46.50 40.22
C PRO A 54 -46.68 44.98 40.68
N PRO A 55 -47.71 44.40 41.35
CA PRO A 55 -47.53 43.87 42.72
C PRO A 55 -48.13 42.43 42.94
N PRO A 56 -48.71 42.03 44.10
CA PRO A 56 -47.95 41.36 45.17
C PRO A 56 -48.58 40.03 45.68
N GLN A 57 -47.84 39.26 46.47
CA GLN A 57 -48.37 38.71 47.73
C GLN A 57 -47.26 38.32 48.72
N SER A 58 -47.13 39.20 49.70
CA SER A 58 -47.11 38.89 51.13
C SER A 58 -46.06 37.89 51.62
N HIS A 59 -44.96 38.38 52.20
CA HIS A 59 -44.92 38.84 53.60
C HIS A 59 -45.28 37.70 54.57
N SER A 60 -44.50 37.37 55.58
CA SER A 60 -43.25 37.92 56.14
C SER A 60 -42.91 37.02 57.36
N HIS A 61 -41.81 37.09 58.09
CA HIS A 61 -40.86 38.14 58.44
C HIS A 61 -39.60 37.45 58.99
N HIS A 62 -38.46 38.14 58.96
CA HIS A 62 -37.40 38.12 59.98
C HIS A 62 -36.72 36.76 60.38
N ASP A 63 -35.40 36.69 60.56
CA ASP A 63 -34.43 37.77 60.55
C ASP A 63 -33.00 37.33 60.22
N THR A 64 -32.20 38.34 59.91
CA THR A 64 -30.74 38.27 59.90
C THR A 64 -30.20 37.63 61.18
N SER A 65 -29.41 36.56 61.06
CA SER A 65 -28.25 36.35 61.92
C SER A 65 -27.37 35.22 61.40
N SER A 66 -26.08 35.37 61.67
CA SER A 66 -25.11 34.28 61.75
C SER A 66 -25.63 33.11 62.60
N SER A 67 -25.20 31.90 62.25
CA SER A 67 -25.28 30.68 63.07
C SER A 67 -26.67 30.22 63.55
N LYS A 68 -27.51 29.74 62.63
CA LYS A 68 -28.39 28.59 62.88
C LYS A 68 -28.21 27.56 61.75
N ILE A 69 -27.80 26.35 62.11
CA ILE A 69 -27.49 25.25 61.16
C ILE A 69 -28.78 24.59 60.63
N TYR A 70 -29.94 24.91 61.22
CA TYR A 70 -31.24 24.34 60.88
C TYR A 70 -32.35 25.39 61.05
N PHE A 71 -33.44 25.19 60.30
CA PHE A 71 -34.76 25.76 60.59
C PHE A 71 -35.72 24.62 60.95
N SER A 72 -36.84 24.92 61.59
CA SER A 72 -37.90 23.94 61.84
C SER A 72 -39.19 24.37 61.17
N ASP A 73 -39.62 23.61 60.17
CA ASP A 73 -41.00 23.73 59.68
C ASP A 73 -41.97 23.11 60.69
N ARG A 74 -43.17 23.68 60.77
CA ARG A 74 -44.28 23.23 61.61
C ARG A 74 -45.57 23.03 60.80
N ARG A 75 -45.54 23.24 59.48
CA ARG A 75 -46.64 22.87 58.57
C ARG A 75 -46.41 21.46 58.04
N GLY A 76 -47.46 20.63 58.09
CA GLY A 76 -47.42 19.29 57.49
C GLY A 76 -47.72 19.36 55.99
N ASP A 77 -46.98 18.58 55.20
CA ASP A 77 -47.22 18.44 53.76
C ASP A 77 -48.59 17.77 53.50
N ALA A 78 -49.50 18.49 52.85
CA ALA A 78 -50.83 18.02 52.52
C ALA A 78 -50.83 17.00 51.35
N ASN A 79 -49.82 17.02 50.48
CA ASN A 79 -49.70 16.09 49.35
C ASN A 79 -49.27 14.69 49.79
N LEU A 80 -48.58 14.58 50.93
CA LEU A 80 -48.13 13.31 51.53
C LEU A 80 -49.28 12.32 51.77
N LEU A 81 -50.45 12.80 52.23
CA LEU A 81 -51.65 11.98 52.42
C LEU A 81 -52.29 11.51 51.11
N ARG A 82 -52.04 12.21 50.00
CA ARG A 82 -52.68 11.93 48.70
C ARG A 82 -51.86 11.01 47.81
N TYR A 83 -50.53 11.10 47.89
CA TYR A 83 -49.60 10.31 47.06
C TYR A 83 -48.72 9.35 47.87
N GLY A 84 -48.92 9.24 49.19
CA GLY A 84 -48.20 8.34 50.09
C GLY A 84 -46.70 8.60 50.22
N THR A 85 -46.21 9.69 49.63
CA THR A 85 -44.79 10.07 49.52
C THR A 85 -44.65 11.58 49.58
N LEU A 86 -43.53 12.07 50.12
CA LEU A 86 -43.24 13.50 50.29
C LEU A 86 -43.06 14.19 48.92
N ASP A 87 -43.53 15.44 48.80
CA ASP A 87 -43.38 16.19 47.57
C ASP A 87 -41.90 16.52 47.29
N ARG A 88 -41.36 15.97 46.20
CA ARG A 88 -39.91 15.90 45.97
C ARG A 88 -39.24 17.25 45.71
N TYR A 89 -40.02 18.26 45.36
CA TYR A 89 -39.51 19.57 44.98
C TYR A 89 -39.30 20.53 46.16
N ASP A 90 -39.84 20.23 47.34
CA ASP A 90 -39.80 21.10 48.53
C ASP A 90 -39.01 20.49 49.71
N ILE A 91 -38.22 19.43 49.45
CA ILE A 91 -37.40 18.76 50.48
C ILE A 91 -36.10 19.55 50.72
N PRO A 92 -35.81 20.02 51.96
CA PRO A 92 -34.57 20.73 52.26
C PRO A 92 -33.32 19.87 52.03
N ALA A 93 -32.29 20.42 51.39
CA ALA A 93 -31.07 19.71 51.04
C ALA A 93 -30.12 19.51 52.25
N TYR A 94 -30.33 18.44 53.02
CA TYR A 94 -29.46 18.08 54.15
C TYR A 94 -28.08 17.54 53.72
N ARG A 95 -27.00 18.15 54.22
CA ARG A 95 -25.63 17.62 54.08
C ARG A 95 -25.26 16.73 55.27
N ARG A 96 -25.04 15.44 55.03
CA ARG A 96 -24.65 14.46 56.07
C ARG A 96 -23.20 14.69 56.52
N TYR A 97 -23.00 15.07 57.78
CA TYR A 97 -21.69 15.22 58.42
C TYR A 97 -21.32 13.96 59.23
N GLY A 98 -20.04 13.76 59.59
CA GLY A 98 -19.60 12.59 60.38
C GLY A 98 -19.35 11.29 59.59
N HIS A 99 -19.04 11.39 58.29
CA HIS A 99 -18.56 10.29 57.43
C HIS A 99 -19.43 9.01 57.35
N GLY A 100 -20.67 9.02 57.83
CA GLY A 100 -21.62 7.89 57.79
C GLY A 100 -21.85 7.19 59.13
N PHE A 101 -21.26 7.67 60.22
CA PHE A 101 -21.64 7.23 61.57
C PHE A 101 -23.00 7.83 61.98
N VAL A 102 -23.76 7.10 62.78
CA VAL A 102 -25.09 7.50 63.27
C VAL A 102 -24.99 7.89 64.74
N LEU A 103 -25.39 9.12 65.05
CA LEU A 103 -25.32 9.66 66.40
C LEU A 103 -26.28 8.90 67.32
N GLY A 104 -25.75 8.28 68.39
CA GLY A 104 -26.51 7.41 69.31
C GLY A 104 -26.33 5.91 69.07
N LEU A 105 -25.70 5.48 67.96
CA LEU A 105 -25.24 4.10 67.77
C LEU A 105 -23.76 3.96 68.14
N PRO A 106 -23.29 2.76 68.53
CA PRO A 106 -21.88 2.53 68.85
C PRO A 106 -20.99 2.73 67.61
N LEU A 107 -19.74 3.18 67.84
CA LEU A 107 -18.78 3.57 66.79
C LEU A 107 -18.36 2.43 65.86
N ASP A 108 -18.72 1.18 66.16
CA ASP A 108 -18.52 0.02 65.30
C ASP A 108 -19.71 -0.24 64.36
N GLN A 109 -20.73 0.62 64.33
CA GLN A 109 -21.86 0.56 63.40
C GLN A 109 -21.94 1.81 62.53
N LYS A 110 -22.12 1.61 61.23
CA LYS A 110 -22.02 2.67 60.22
C LYS A 110 -23.03 2.45 59.10
N ILE A 111 -23.54 3.53 58.52
CA ILE A 111 -24.39 3.45 57.32
C ILE A 111 -23.54 2.88 56.18
N ASP A 112 -23.99 1.75 55.63
CA ASP A 112 -23.43 1.19 54.41
C ASP A 112 -23.96 2.02 53.22
N ARG A 113 -23.04 2.66 52.50
CA ARG A 113 -23.37 3.57 51.39
C ARG A 113 -23.73 2.84 50.10
N GLU A 114 -23.33 1.58 49.94
CA GLU A 114 -23.60 0.80 48.73
C GLU A 114 -24.93 0.05 48.83
N GLN A 115 -25.34 -0.32 50.06
CA GLN A 115 -26.61 -1.01 50.31
C GLN A 115 -27.76 -0.09 50.75
N SER A 116 -27.49 1.17 51.07
CA SER A 116 -28.54 2.15 51.37
C SER A 116 -29.10 2.77 50.10
N THR A 117 -30.42 2.96 50.06
CA THR A 117 -31.13 3.65 48.98
C THR A 117 -31.78 4.94 49.49
N ASP A 118 -32.29 5.79 48.60
CA ASP A 118 -32.91 7.06 49.00
C ASP A 118 -34.16 6.90 49.90
N THR A 119 -34.77 5.71 49.92
CA THR A 119 -35.95 5.39 50.75
C THR A 119 -35.63 4.51 51.97
N ALA A 120 -34.45 3.88 52.06
CA ALA A 120 -34.09 2.98 53.15
C ALA A 120 -32.59 3.01 53.47
N LEU A 121 -32.26 3.23 54.75
CA LEU A 121 -30.89 3.27 55.27
C LEU A 121 -30.49 1.94 55.91
N CYS A 122 -29.44 1.33 55.38
CA CYS A 122 -28.87 0.08 55.89
C CYS A 122 -27.66 0.39 56.78
N ILE A 123 -27.68 -0.11 58.03
CA ILE A 123 -26.59 0.08 59.00
C ILE A 123 -25.87 -1.25 59.19
N ALA A 124 -24.59 -1.29 58.85
CA ALA A 124 -23.73 -2.46 58.96
C ALA A 124 -22.68 -2.27 60.06
N SER A 125 -22.25 -3.37 60.68
CA SER A 125 -21.10 -3.31 61.58
C SER A 125 -19.81 -3.10 60.79
N SER A 126 -19.14 -1.99 61.07
CA SER A 126 -17.83 -1.59 60.54
C SER A 126 -16.69 -2.55 60.91
N ARG A 127 -16.96 -3.61 61.69
CA ARG A 127 -16.02 -4.70 62.01
C ARG A 127 -15.98 -5.84 60.99
N LYS A 128 -16.73 -5.78 59.88
CA LYS A 128 -16.38 -6.56 58.68
C LYS A 128 -15.19 -5.90 57.98
N ARG A 129 -14.00 -6.42 58.30
CA ARG A 129 -12.72 -6.16 57.63
C ARG A 129 -12.90 -6.32 56.12
N GLN A 130 -13.05 -5.22 55.38
CA GLN A 130 -12.92 -5.23 53.93
C GLN A 130 -11.52 -5.78 53.61
N GLU A 131 -11.47 -6.95 52.97
CA GLU A 131 -10.23 -7.58 52.56
C GLU A 131 -9.54 -6.66 51.56
N ARG A 132 -8.34 -6.19 51.92
CA ARG A 132 -7.61 -5.23 51.10
C ARG A 132 -7.23 -5.93 49.79
N LEU A 133 -7.70 -5.39 48.66
CA LEU A 133 -7.39 -5.87 47.31
C LEU A 133 -5.88 -5.93 47.00
N LEU A 134 -5.05 -5.29 47.83
CA LEU A 134 -3.58 -5.27 47.75
C LEU A 134 -2.86 -6.40 48.52
N THR A 135 -3.57 -7.27 49.25
CA THR A 135 -2.94 -8.42 49.96
C THR A 135 -3.39 -9.79 49.44
N ASN A 136 -4.15 -9.83 48.35
CA ASN A 136 -4.71 -11.08 47.84
C ASN A 136 -3.69 -11.79 46.91
N LYS A 137 -2.97 -12.78 47.44
CA LYS A 137 -1.79 -13.41 46.82
C LYS A 137 -2.07 -14.28 45.58
N ARG A 138 -3.27 -14.20 45.01
CA ARG A 138 -3.76 -15.00 43.87
C ARG A 138 -4.85 -14.28 43.06
N LEU A 139 -4.48 -13.30 42.22
CA LEU A 139 -4.92 -13.28 40.81
C LEU A 139 -4.18 -12.20 39.97
N ASN A 140 -3.99 -12.53 38.70
CA ASN A 140 -3.65 -11.66 37.56
C ASN A 140 -2.25 -11.02 37.53
N LYS A 141 -1.39 -11.66 36.73
CA LYS A 141 -0.28 -11.02 36.01
C LYS A 141 -0.80 -9.79 35.24
N SER A 142 -0.46 -8.60 35.70
CA SER A 142 -0.37 -7.41 34.85
C SER A 142 0.91 -6.67 35.22
N THR A 143 1.90 -6.71 34.34
CA THR A 143 3.14 -5.96 34.44
C THR A 143 2.89 -4.44 34.38
N HIS A 144 3.94 -3.66 34.62
CA HIS A 144 4.01 -2.20 34.65
C HIS A 144 3.54 -1.50 35.94
N ARG A 145 4.49 -0.85 36.63
CA ARG A 145 4.68 0.60 36.40
C ARG A 145 6.09 1.09 36.74
N ALA A 146 6.53 2.12 36.01
CA ALA A 146 7.87 2.69 36.11
C ALA A 146 8.03 3.69 37.26
N LEU A 147 9.25 3.77 37.80
CA LEU A 147 9.71 4.83 38.69
C LEU A 147 9.72 6.19 37.98
N ARG A 148 9.30 7.25 38.66
CA ARG A 148 9.51 8.64 38.23
C ARG A 148 10.61 9.27 39.08
N LEU A 149 11.74 9.62 38.45
CA LEU A 149 12.71 10.51 39.07
C LEU A 149 12.14 11.93 39.09
N ILE A 150 11.96 12.52 40.28
CA ILE A 150 11.50 13.90 40.42
C ILE A 150 12.67 14.84 40.13
N LYS A 151 12.61 15.55 39.00
CA LYS A 151 13.57 16.59 38.64
C LYS A 151 13.11 17.94 39.21
N HIS A 152 13.77 18.43 40.26
CA HIS A 152 13.47 19.76 40.80
C HIS A 152 14.12 20.87 39.96
N SER A 153 13.28 21.62 39.25
CA SER A 153 13.47 23.06 38.97
C SER A 153 13.25 23.85 40.27
N GLN A 154 13.93 24.96 40.59
CA GLN A 154 14.92 25.79 39.90
C GLN A 154 15.58 26.71 40.95
N ALA A 155 16.88 26.99 40.86
CA ALA A 155 17.46 28.25 41.35
C ALA A 155 18.79 28.52 40.64
N ARG A 156 19.01 29.77 40.20
CA ARG A 156 20.27 30.21 39.56
C ARG A 156 21.28 30.57 40.65
N HIS A 157 22.53 30.17 40.50
CA HIS A 157 23.70 31.00 40.83
C HIS A 157 24.93 30.55 40.00
N THR A 158 25.96 31.39 39.99
CA THR A 158 27.02 31.50 38.98
C THR A 158 28.38 30.99 39.47
N GLY A 159 29.16 30.36 38.57
CA GLY A 159 30.47 29.75 38.89
C GLY A 159 30.29 28.38 39.56
N ASP A 160 31.12 27.37 39.30
CA ASP A 160 32.45 27.35 38.68
C ASP A 160 32.65 26.04 37.90
N PHE A 161 33.42 26.04 36.81
CA PHE A 161 33.75 24.82 36.06
C PHE A 161 35.21 24.44 36.33
N ASP A 162 35.45 23.52 37.28
CA ASP A 162 36.63 22.61 37.36
C ASP A 162 36.68 21.85 38.70
N GLN A 163 35.82 20.82 38.88
CA GLN A 163 35.96 19.84 39.98
C GLN A 163 35.57 18.42 39.53
N ASP A 164 36.56 17.54 39.37
CA ASP A 164 36.43 16.13 38.95
C ASP A 164 35.99 15.17 40.08
N PHE A 165 35.10 15.60 40.98
CA PHE A 165 34.46 14.71 41.96
C PHE A 165 33.14 15.27 42.51
N ILE A 166 32.26 14.36 42.94
CA ILE A 166 31.03 14.71 43.67
C ILE A 166 31.31 14.52 45.17
N SER A 167 31.29 15.62 45.92
CA SER A 167 31.48 15.59 47.38
C SER A 167 30.22 15.11 48.10
N ILE A 168 30.28 13.91 48.69
CA ILE A 168 29.23 13.40 49.58
C ILE A 168 29.42 14.06 50.96
N THR A 169 28.89 15.27 51.13
CA THR A 169 29.00 16.00 52.40
C THR A 169 28.20 15.32 53.50
N THR A 170 28.90 14.82 54.51
CA THR A 170 28.34 14.28 55.75
C THR A 170 27.76 15.39 56.62
N THR A 171 26.44 15.47 56.76
CA THR A 171 25.77 16.34 57.74
C THR A 171 24.60 15.62 58.41
N ARG A 172 24.86 14.94 59.55
CA ARG A 172 23.85 14.94 60.63
C ARG A 172 23.85 16.36 61.20
N GLY A 173 22.69 17.00 61.20
CA GLY A 173 22.57 18.38 61.67
C GLY A 173 22.58 18.48 63.20
N SER A 174 23.00 19.64 63.70
CA SER A 174 22.20 20.39 64.68
C SER A 174 22.65 21.85 64.71
N ALA A 175 21.69 22.77 64.71
CA ALA A 175 21.88 24.10 65.25
C ALA A 175 21.09 24.18 66.56
N GLN A 176 21.53 25.03 67.49
CA GLN A 176 21.11 25.09 68.90
C GLN A 176 21.80 24.00 69.77
N HIS A 177 22.42 24.32 70.91
CA HIS A 177 22.49 25.60 71.64
C HIS A 177 23.77 25.72 72.50
N SER A 178 24.35 26.93 72.56
CA SER A 178 25.19 27.51 73.65
C SER A 178 26.25 26.70 74.43
N SER A 179 27.48 27.24 74.41
CA SER A 179 28.53 27.26 75.47
C SER A 179 29.25 25.97 75.91
N GLU A 180 30.59 26.06 75.89
CA GLU A 180 31.62 25.21 76.52
C GLU A 180 31.52 25.12 78.07
N PRO A 181 32.35 24.31 78.76
CA PRO A 181 32.88 22.95 78.45
C PRO A 181 32.77 21.97 79.66
N GLU A 182 33.11 20.69 79.48
CA GLU A 182 34.10 19.90 80.28
C GLU A 182 34.00 18.37 80.06
N ASP A 183 35.17 17.76 79.82
CA ASP A 183 35.72 16.42 80.14
C ASP A 183 34.90 15.10 80.11
N GLY A 184 35.55 14.04 79.60
CA GLY A 184 35.27 12.64 79.96
C GLY A 184 35.52 11.59 78.86
N GLU A 185 36.68 10.92 78.86
CA GLU A 185 37.06 9.87 77.90
C GLU A 185 36.30 8.52 78.03
N PRO A 186 36.22 7.70 76.96
CA PRO A 186 35.68 6.32 76.96
C PRO A 186 36.76 5.29 77.40
N PRO A 187 36.44 3.98 77.57
CA PRO A 187 36.72 2.97 76.51
C PRO A 187 35.87 1.66 76.65
N PRO A 188 36.23 0.48 76.10
CA PRO A 188 36.76 0.11 74.78
C PRO A 188 35.89 -0.96 74.03
N LEU A 189 36.30 -1.33 72.81
CA LEU A 189 35.81 -2.48 72.03
C LEU A 189 36.84 -3.65 72.04
N ASP A 190 36.40 -4.90 72.07
CA ASP A 190 37.12 -6.09 71.54
C ASP A 190 36.07 -7.23 71.33
N TYR A 191 35.79 -7.83 70.16
CA TYR A 191 36.56 -8.61 69.15
C TYR A 191 36.64 -10.13 69.43
N ARG A 192 36.27 -10.92 68.40
CA ARG A 192 36.22 -12.42 68.31
C ARG A 192 34.99 -13.14 68.91
N ASP A 193 34.10 -13.62 68.03
CA ASP A 193 33.95 -15.08 67.86
C ASP A 193 33.36 -15.45 66.48
N ILE A 194 33.60 -16.69 66.01
CA ILE A 194 33.23 -17.14 64.65
C ILE A 194 32.45 -18.46 64.71
N GLN A 195 31.13 -18.40 64.48
CA GLN A 195 30.26 -19.38 63.79
C GLN A 195 28.81 -19.26 64.26
N GLY A 196 27.85 -19.39 63.32
CA GLY A 196 26.41 -19.50 63.62
C GLY A 196 25.58 -18.32 63.12
N ARG A 197 25.09 -18.39 61.88
CA ARG A 197 23.89 -17.63 61.50
C ARG A 197 22.69 -18.23 62.23
N PRO A 198 21.86 -17.39 62.87
CA PRO A 198 20.51 -17.29 62.34
C PRO A 198 20.00 -15.85 62.23
N LYS A 199 19.22 -15.63 61.16
CA LYS A 199 18.03 -14.77 61.05
C LYS A 199 17.83 -13.68 62.13
N SER A 200 17.84 -12.43 61.69
CA SER A 200 16.63 -11.59 61.69
C SER A 200 16.88 -10.28 60.92
N ASP A 201 16.00 -9.98 59.96
CA ASP A 201 15.92 -8.66 59.34
C ASP A 201 15.25 -7.69 60.32
N GLU A 202 15.96 -6.65 60.77
CA GLU A 202 15.36 -5.49 61.44
C GLU A 202 16.28 -4.25 61.26
N PRO A 203 15.86 -3.24 60.48
CA PRO A 203 16.62 -1.99 60.32
C PRO A 203 16.39 -1.00 61.48
N LEU A 204 17.41 -0.21 61.78
CA LEU A 204 17.50 0.73 62.92
C LEU A 204 16.88 2.12 62.67
N ASP A 205 15.99 2.27 61.68
CA ASP A 205 15.37 3.56 61.31
C ASP A 205 13.87 3.37 60.98
N PRO A 206 12.95 4.00 61.73
CA PRO A 206 11.49 3.81 61.57
C PRO A 206 10.92 4.33 60.24
N ASP A 207 11.66 5.13 59.46
CA ASP A 207 11.21 5.63 58.16
C ASP A 207 11.81 4.85 56.95
N THR A 208 12.51 3.73 57.20
CA THR A 208 13.00 2.84 56.12
C THR A 208 12.33 1.45 56.12
N HIS A 209 11.39 1.26 55.21
CA HIS A 209 10.95 -0.09 54.80
C HIS A 209 11.61 -0.47 53.48
N TYR A 210 12.41 -1.55 53.49
CA TYR A 210 12.68 -2.30 52.27
C TYR A 210 11.38 -3.01 51.87
N GLU A 211 10.85 -2.70 50.68
CA GLU A 211 10.02 -3.70 50.00
C GLU A 211 10.95 -4.89 49.67
N PRO A 212 10.59 -6.13 50.05
CA PRO A 212 11.42 -7.29 49.76
C PRO A 212 11.52 -7.46 48.26
N ASP A 213 12.69 -7.88 47.77
CA ASP A 213 12.99 -8.12 46.35
C ASP A 213 11.83 -8.81 45.63
N ALA A 214 10.99 -8.00 45.00
CA ALA A 214 10.09 -8.45 43.97
C ALA A 214 10.99 -8.66 42.76
N ASP A 215 11.49 -9.90 42.62
CA ASP A 215 12.23 -10.39 41.46
C ASP A 215 11.71 -9.67 40.23
N VAL A 216 12.51 -8.75 39.69
CA VAL A 216 12.12 -8.05 38.48
C VAL A 216 12.17 -9.10 37.39
N VAL A 217 11.00 -9.69 37.10
CA VAL A 217 10.76 -10.47 35.90
C VAL A 217 10.68 -9.48 34.73
N ILE A 218 11.80 -8.78 34.52
CA ILE A 218 12.40 -8.59 33.21
C ILE A 218 12.20 -9.94 32.50
N ASP A 219 11.72 -9.93 31.27
CA ASP A 219 11.69 -11.15 30.48
C ASP A 219 13.13 -11.64 30.34
N THR A 220 13.53 -12.57 31.22
CA THR A 220 14.93 -12.94 31.33
C THR A 220 15.35 -13.62 30.03
N GLU A 221 14.41 -14.22 29.30
CA GLU A 221 14.61 -14.78 27.97
C GLU A 221 14.95 -13.72 26.93
N VAL A 222 14.26 -12.58 26.88
CA VAL A 222 14.55 -11.47 25.96
C VAL A 222 15.92 -10.87 26.27
N THR A 223 16.20 -10.57 27.55
CA THR A 223 17.50 -9.98 27.92
C THR A 223 18.67 -10.98 27.84
N LYS A 224 18.48 -12.27 28.15
CA LYS A 224 19.45 -13.35 27.87
C LYS A 224 19.65 -13.57 26.38
N LYS A 225 18.61 -13.43 25.55
CA LYS A 225 18.72 -13.50 24.08
C LYS A 225 19.54 -12.34 23.57
N ASN A 226 19.29 -11.11 24.03
CA ASN A 226 20.09 -9.94 23.67
C ASN A 226 21.56 -10.11 24.07
N SER A 227 21.85 -10.56 25.31
CA SER A 227 23.23 -10.76 25.76
C SER A 227 23.93 -11.92 25.06
N ARG A 228 23.21 -12.99 24.69
CA ARG A 228 23.71 -14.08 23.84
C ARG A 228 24.06 -13.58 22.44
N LEU A 229 23.18 -12.80 21.79
CA LEU A 229 23.43 -12.21 20.47
C LEU A 229 24.61 -11.24 20.51
N ALA A 230 24.68 -10.38 21.54
CA ALA A 230 25.78 -9.43 21.76
C ALA A 230 27.11 -10.11 22.13
N ARG A 231 27.06 -11.37 22.58
CA ARG A 231 28.22 -12.23 22.76
C ARG A 231 28.64 -12.87 21.43
N GLN A 232 27.69 -13.39 20.66
CA GLN A 232 27.96 -13.98 19.34
C GLN A 232 28.58 -12.98 18.35
N THR A 233 28.14 -11.71 18.34
CA THR A 233 28.78 -10.65 17.51
C THR A 233 30.19 -10.25 17.97
N LYS A 234 30.59 -10.59 19.21
CA LYS A 234 31.95 -10.40 19.73
C LYS A 234 32.84 -11.62 19.52
N GLU A 235 32.28 -12.83 19.66
CA GLU A 235 32.98 -14.10 19.44
C GLU A 235 33.20 -14.38 17.94
N HIS A 236 32.26 -13.98 17.09
CA HIS A 236 32.29 -14.17 15.64
C HIS A 236 31.99 -12.87 14.86
N PRO A 237 32.88 -11.85 14.90
CA PRO A 237 32.65 -10.56 14.25
C PRO A 237 32.50 -10.65 12.73
N GLU A 238 33.11 -11.66 12.09
CA GLU A 238 33.08 -11.90 10.64
C GLU A 238 31.71 -12.33 10.09
N HIS A 239 30.82 -12.87 10.93
CA HIS A 239 29.52 -13.40 10.51
C HIS A 239 28.40 -12.34 10.58
N ALA A 240 28.01 -11.80 9.42
CA ALA A 240 26.97 -10.77 9.31
C ALA A 240 25.60 -11.18 9.89
N GLU A 241 25.23 -12.46 9.83
CA GLU A 241 23.96 -13.00 10.36
C GLU A 241 23.77 -12.73 11.86
N HIS A 242 24.84 -12.80 12.66
CA HIS A 242 24.77 -12.48 14.10
C HIS A 242 24.46 -10.99 14.34
N TRP A 243 24.95 -10.11 13.45
CA TRP A 243 24.66 -8.68 13.52
C TRP A 243 23.21 -8.38 13.15
N PHE A 244 22.67 -8.97 12.07
CA PHE A 244 21.26 -8.83 11.71
C PHE A 244 20.32 -9.31 12.83
N ALA A 245 20.58 -10.50 13.39
CA ALA A 245 19.79 -11.04 14.50
C ALA A 245 19.81 -10.14 15.75
N LEU A 246 20.93 -9.45 16.03
CA LEU A 246 21.02 -8.47 17.11
C LEU A 246 20.20 -7.21 16.81
N ILE A 247 20.25 -6.72 15.57
CA ILE A 247 19.57 -5.50 15.09
C ILE A 247 18.05 -5.64 15.09
N GLU A 248 17.53 -6.79 14.63
CA GLU A 248 16.12 -7.15 14.75
C GLU A 248 15.68 -7.16 16.22
N HIS A 249 16.48 -7.80 17.08
CA HIS A 249 16.18 -7.96 18.49
C HIS A 249 16.15 -6.64 19.30
N GLN A 250 16.73 -5.54 18.80
CA GLN A 250 16.65 -4.24 19.47
C GLN A 250 15.20 -3.71 19.57
N GLU A 251 14.31 -4.12 18.66
CA GLU A 251 12.90 -3.74 18.74
C GLU A 251 12.18 -4.42 19.90
N ALA A 252 12.48 -5.70 20.15
CA ALA A 252 11.96 -6.44 21.29
C ALA A 252 12.49 -5.87 22.61
N MET A 253 13.76 -5.46 22.65
CA MET A 253 14.36 -4.75 23.79
C MET A 253 13.67 -3.42 24.07
N LEU A 254 13.37 -2.60 23.04
CA LEU A 254 12.69 -1.31 23.25
C LEU A 254 11.22 -1.47 23.68
N LYS A 255 10.52 -2.48 23.16
CA LYS A 255 9.14 -2.80 23.56
C LYS A 255 9.05 -3.28 25.01
N LEU A 256 10.08 -3.93 25.55
CA LEU A 256 10.14 -4.39 26.95
C LEU A 256 9.97 -3.24 27.96
N GLU A 257 10.43 -2.04 27.63
CA GLU A 257 10.37 -0.85 28.49
C GLU A 257 9.01 -0.11 28.41
N ARG A 258 8.09 -0.53 27.52
CA ARG A 258 6.89 0.25 27.17
C ARG A 258 5.58 -0.52 27.46
N PRO A 259 4.50 0.19 27.86
CA PRO A 259 3.20 -0.42 28.13
C PRO A 259 2.32 -0.60 26.87
N SER A 260 2.80 -0.21 25.69
CA SER A 260 2.08 -0.29 24.41
C SER A 260 2.91 -1.01 23.36
N ASN A 261 2.29 -1.96 22.63
CA ASN A 261 2.95 -2.70 21.56
C ASN A 261 3.23 -1.85 20.30
N GLU A 262 2.50 -0.74 20.13
CA GLU A 262 2.73 0.22 19.04
C GLU A 262 3.82 1.23 19.45
N LEU A 263 4.84 1.37 18.59
CA LEU A 263 5.96 2.30 18.76
C LEU A 263 5.59 3.70 18.26
N THR A 264 5.83 4.72 19.08
CA THR A 264 5.65 6.13 18.65
C THR A 264 6.71 6.55 17.63
N ALA A 265 6.48 7.64 16.89
CA ALA A 265 7.45 8.16 15.93
C ALA A 265 8.83 8.46 16.56
N SER A 266 8.86 9.01 17.78
CA SER A 266 10.09 9.23 18.54
C SER A 266 10.78 7.93 18.95
N ASP A 267 10.01 6.89 19.31
CA ASP A 267 10.58 5.58 19.66
C ASP A 267 11.18 4.90 18.43
N LYS A 268 10.54 5.03 17.26
CA LYS A 268 11.07 4.56 15.97
C LYS A 268 12.37 5.27 15.58
N ALA A 269 12.46 6.59 15.78
CA ALA A 269 13.68 7.36 15.51
C ALA A 269 14.84 6.95 16.45
N HIS A 270 14.56 6.76 17.74
CA HIS A 270 15.55 6.27 18.70
C HIS A 270 16.03 4.85 18.35
N LEU A 271 15.10 3.95 18.01
CA LEU A 271 15.39 2.60 17.56
C LEU A 271 16.29 2.60 16.31
N ALA A 272 15.96 3.43 15.31
CA ALA A 272 16.77 3.60 14.11
C ALA A 272 18.19 4.08 14.45
N GLN A 273 18.33 5.07 15.36
CA GLN A 273 19.63 5.56 15.80
C GLN A 273 20.50 4.49 16.51
N VAL A 274 19.88 3.59 17.28
CA VAL A 274 20.55 2.42 17.88
C VAL A 274 20.92 1.39 16.82
N ARG A 275 20.05 1.11 15.85
CA ARG A 275 20.36 0.20 14.72
C ARG A 275 21.52 0.73 13.88
N ILE A 276 21.56 2.03 13.58
CA ILE A 276 22.63 2.69 12.81
C ILE A 276 24.00 2.49 13.48
N SER A 277 24.13 2.70 14.80
CA SER A 277 25.42 2.50 15.48
C SER A 277 25.89 1.05 15.45
N ILE A 278 24.96 0.09 15.54
CA ILE A 278 25.26 -1.34 15.41
C ILE A 278 25.71 -1.68 13.97
N TYR A 279 25.06 -1.14 12.94
CA TYR A 279 25.51 -1.31 11.54
C TYR A 279 26.90 -0.70 11.31
N GLU A 280 27.18 0.50 11.84
CA GLU A 280 28.51 1.11 11.75
C GLU A 280 29.60 0.29 12.45
N GLU A 281 29.29 -0.35 13.58
CA GLU A 281 30.19 -1.31 14.23
C GLU A 281 30.39 -2.58 13.42
N ALA A 282 29.32 -3.14 12.86
CA ALA A 282 29.35 -4.34 12.02
C ALA A 282 30.25 -4.12 10.79
N LEU A 283 30.07 -3.00 10.08
CA LEU A 283 30.86 -2.63 8.90
C LEU A 283 32.35 -2.40 9.21
N LYS A 284 32.69 -1.85 10.39
CA LYS A 284 34.09 -1.71 10.83
C LYS A 284 34.78 -3.06 11.07
N LYS A 285 34.02 -4.08 11.48
CA LYS A 285 34.52 -5.42 11.87
C LYS A 285 34.45 -6.45 10.74
N THR A 286 33.45 -6.38 9.86
CA THR A 286 33.25 -7.32 8.73
C THR A 286 34.03 -6.92 7.48
N LYS A 287 35.28 -7.38 7.35
CA LYS A 287 36.17 -6.99 6.24
C LYS A 287 36.25 -7.94 5.03
N MET A 288 35.50 -9.04 4.99
CA MET A 288 35.81 -10.17 4.08
C MET A 288 34.73 -10.67 3.11
N ASN A 289 33.48 -10.17 3.15
CA ASN A 289 32.41 -10.64 2.24
C ASN A 289 31.68 -9.47 1.55
N GLN A 290 31.86 -9.32 0.24
CA GLN A 290 31.21 -8.26 -0.56
C GLN A 290 29.67 -8.28 -0.47
N GLN A 291 29.05 -9.47 -0.59
CA GLN A 291 27.59 -9.61 -0.46
C GLN A 291 27.08 -9.33 0.96
N GLY A 292 27.87 -9.66 1.99
CA GLY A 292 27.54 -9.36 3.38
C GLY A 292 27.63 -7.87 3.69
N GLN A 293 28.66 -7.20 3.17
CA GLN A 293 28.81 -5.75 3.27
C GLN A 293 27.69 -5.01 2.54
N GLY A 294 27.27 -5.48 1.35
CA GLY A 294 26.12 -4.95 0.62
C GLY A 294 24.86 -4.89 1.50
N LYS A 295 24.45 -6.02 2.08
CA LYS A 295 23.28 -6.09 2.98
C LYS A 295 23.41 -5.25 4.26
N LEU A 296 24.63 -5.10 4.80
CA LEU A 296 24.88 -4.22 5.95
C LEU A 296 24.74 -2.74 5.57
N TRP A 297 25.19 -2.34 4.38
CA TRP A 297 24.97 -0.99 3.84
C TRP A 297 23.50 -0.73 3.51
N GLU A 298 22.80 -1.69 2.91
CA GLU A 298 21.35 -1.63 2.64
C GLU A 298 20.57 -1.32 3.92
N GLY A 299 20.80 -2.10 4.99
CA GLY A 299 20.16 -1.90 6.30
C GLY A 299 20.56 -0.58 6.99
N LEU A 300 21.85 -0.20 6.94
CA LEU A 300 22.32 1.08 7.48
C LEU A 300 21.61 2.25 6.81
N LEU A 301 21.52 2.25 5.48
CA LEU A 301 20.97 3.37 4.71
C LEU A 301 19.44 3.44 4.82
N ALA A 302 18.76 2.29 4.94
CA ALA A 302 17.33 2.22 5.23
C ALA A 302 16.96 2.80 6.61
N GLU A 303 17.77 2.55 7.65
CA GLU A 303 17.57 3.19 8.97
C GLU A 303 18.05 4.66 8.97
N ALA A 304 19.15 4.98 8.29
CA ALA A 304 19.66 6.36 8.15
C ALA A 304 18.64 7.30 7.49
N ARG A 305 17.89 6.83 6.47
CA ARG A 305 16.80 7.58 5.83
C ARG A 305 15.74 8.10 6.84
N LYS A 306 15.58 7.45 7.99
CA LYS A 306 14.59 7.83 9.02
C LYS A 306 15.09 8.89 10.00
N VAL A 307 16.39 9.20 10.03
CA VAL A 307 17.04 9.98 11.10
C VAL A 307 18.02 11.05 10.59
N TRP A 308 18.67 10.84 9.44
CA TRP A 308 19.69 11.76 8.91
C TRP A 308 19.11 12.79 7.94
N ASP A 309 19.71 13.98 7.91
CA ASP A 309 19.40 15.02 6.93
C ASP A 309 19.76 14.59 5.49
N ASP A 310 18.97 15.04 4.51
CA ASP A 310 19.13 14.75 3.06
C ASP A 310 20.55 15.00 2.53
N ILE A 311 21.26 16.00 3.08
CA ILE A 311 22.62 16.36 2.68
C ILE A 311 23.63 15.30 3.15
N ARG A 312 23.52 14.87 4.41
CA ARG A 312 24.38 13.83 5.00
C ARG A 312 24.12 12.49 4.33
N LEU A 313 22.85 12.16 4.10
CA LEU A 313 22.43 10.93 3.45
C LEU A 313 23.00 10.82 2.02
N ALA A 314 22.87 11.87 1.21
CA ALA A 314 23.39 11.88 -0.16
C ALA A 314 24.93 11.84 -0.24
N SER A 315 25.63 12.54 0.66
CA SER A 315 27.09 12.42 0.77
C SER A 315 27.52 10.98 1.05
N LYS A 316 26.77 10.27 1.92
CA LYS A 316 27.05 8.86 2.20
C LYS A 316 26.70 7.93 1.04
N TRP A 317 25.59 8.16 0.32
CA TRP A 317 25.27 7.42 -0.90
C TRP A 317 26.38 7.52 -1.94
N ASN A 318 26.86 8.73 -2.24
CA ASN A 318 27.94 8.93 -3.21
C ASN A 318 29.22 8.18 -2.82
N GLN A 319 29.57 8.13 -1.53
CA GLN A 319 30.69 7.32 -1.05
C GLN A 319 30.44 5.82 -1.25
N VAL A 320 29.29 5.30 -0.82
CA VAL A 320 28.97 3.86 -0.86
C VAL A 320 28.87 3.35 -2.30
N LEU A 321 28.32 4.13 -3.22
CA LEU A 321 28.24 3.77 -4.64
C LEU A 321 29.60 3.81 -5.34
N ALA A 322 30.52 4.70 -4.92
CA ALA A 322 31.90 4.69 -5.40
C ALA A 322 32.71 3.50 -4.86
N GLU A 323 32.44 3.07 -3.63
CA GLU A 323 33.06 1.87 -3.02
C GLU A 323 32.47 0.55 -3.55
N HIS A 324 31.20 0.53 -3.97
CA HIS A 324 30.49 -0.65 -4.45
C HIS A 324 29.66 -0.44 -5.75
N PRO A 325 30.26 -0.04 -6.90
CA PRO A 325 29.50 0.28 -8.12
C PRO A 325 28.70 -0.88 -8.73
N GLN A 326 29.07 -2.12 -8.41
CA GLN A 326 28.51 -3.34 -9.01
C GLN A 326 27.29 -3.90 -8.26
N ASN A 327 26.91 -3.36 -7.09
CA ASN A 327 25.78 -3.90 -6.32
C ASN A 327 24.44 -3.29 -6.79
N THR A 328 23.66 -4.08 -7.53
CA THR A 328 22.33 -3.69 -8.04
C THR A 328 21.35 -3.27 -6.93
N ASN A 329 21.38 -3.90 -5.75
CA ASN A 329 20.46 -3.59 -4.65
C ASN A 329 20.72 -2.21 -4.04
N LEU A 330 22.00 -1.82 -3.90
CA LEU A 330 22.36 -0.48 -3.44
C LEU A 330 21.95 0.58 -4.45
N TRP A 331 22.06 0.30 -5.75
CA TRP A 331 21.52 1.17 -6.79
C TRP A 331 19.99 1.29 -6.73
N TRP A 332 19.25 0.20 -6.49
CA TRP A 332 17.79 0.26 -6.33
C TRP A 332 17.37 1.16 -5.15
N LEU A 333 17.97 0.97 -3.97
CA LEU A 333 17.69 1.82 -2.80
C LEU A 333 18.11 3.28 -3.01
N TYR A 334 19.20 3.53 -3.72
CA TYR A 334 19.61 4.88 -4.10
C TYR A 334 18.58 5.54 -5.03
N LEU A 335 18.18 4.86 -6.11
CA LEU A 335 17.20 5.36 -7.08
C LEU A 335 15.84 5.61 -6.42
N ASP A 336 15.38 4.70 -5.54
CA ASP A 336 14.20 4.91 -4.70
C ASP A 336 14.32 6.20 -3.88
N SER A 337 15.49 6.45 -3.26
CA SER A 337 15.72 7.65 -2.44
C SER A 337 15.80 8.95 -3.26
N VAL A 338 16.37 8.92 -4.47
CA VAL A 338 16.45 10.09 -5.35
C VAL A 338 15.07 10.43 -5.92
N GLN A 339 14.28 9.43 -6.30
CA GLN A 339 12.95 9.63 -6.86
C GLN A 339 11.93 10.09 -5.80
N SER A 340 12.04 9.61 -4.55
CA SER A 340 11.08 9.93 -3.47
C SER A 340 11.46 11.10 -2.55
N SER A 341 12.68 11.65 -2.61
CA SER A 341 13.07 12.80 -1.76
C SER A 341 12.45 14.10 -2.28
N PHE A 342 11.36 14.58 -1.66
CA PHE A 342 10.73 15.86 -2.03
C PHE A 342 11.70 17.04 -2.02
N ALA A 343 12.68 17.09 -1.12
CA ALA A 343 13.65 18.18 -1.09
C ALA A 343 14.55 18.18 -2.34
N ARG A 344 15.06 17.01 -2.73
CA ARG A 344 16.09 16.86 -3.77
C ARG A 344 15.55 16.57 -5.17
N PHE A 345 14.33 16.06 -5.30
CA PHE A 345 13.79 15.64 -6.59
C PHE A 345 13.77 16.82 -7.57
N ARG A 346 14.31 16.55 -8.77
CA ARG A 346 14.22 17.31 -10.02
C ARG A 346 14.34 16.30 -11.15
N PHE A 347 13.63 16.52 -12.25
CA PHE A 347 13.58 15.55 -13.36
C PHE A 347 14.98 15.28 -13.97
N ASP A 348 15.77 16.31 -14.31
CA ASP A 348 17.08 16.11 -14.96
C ASP A 348 18.08 15.42 -14.02
N ASP A 349 18.08 15.77 -12.73
CA ASP A 349 18.92 15.13 -11.71
C ASP A 349 18.57 13.63 -11.58
N CYS A 350 17.28 13.29 -11.47
CA CYS A 350 16.83 11.90 -11.35
C CYS A 350 17.15 11.09 -12.62
N ARG A 351 16.89 11.67 -13.81
CA ARG A 351 17.27 11.10 -15.12
C ARG A 351 18.77 10.80 -15.19
N SER A 352 19.62 11.74 -14.75
CA SER A 352 21.07 11.56 -14.74
C SER A 352 21.54 10.46 -13.77
N ALA A 353 20.86 10.28 -12.63
CA ALA A 353 21.15 9.23 -11.67
C ALA A 353 20.84 7.82 -12.23
N TYR A 354 19.72 7.66 -12.95
CA TYR A 354 19.39 6.42 -13.65
C TYR A 354 20.42 6.09 -14.76
N LEU A 355 20.84 7.07 -15.57
CA LEU A 355 21.86 6.85 -16.60
C LEU A 355 23.24 6.54 -15.99
N SER A 356 23.60 7.20 -14.89
CA SER A 356 24.82 6.92 -14.13
C SER A 356 24.82 5.48 -13.60
N CYS A 357 23.70 5.01 -13.03
CA CYS A 357 23.50 3.62 -12.63
C CYS A 357 23.76 2.65 -13.78
N VAL A 358 23.11 2.85 -14.95
CA VAL A 358 23.32 1.99 -16.11
C VAL A 358 24.78 1.96 -16.54
N SER A 359 25.46 3.12 -16.62
CA SER A 359 26.88 3.17 -16.99
C SER A 359 27.79 2.42 -16.01
N ALA A 360 27.50 2.47 -14.71
CA ALA A 360 28.24 1.74 -13.68
C ALA A 360 28.01 0.23 -13.80
N LEU A 361 26.77 -0.21 -14.03
CA LEU A 361 26.43 -1.62 -14.24
C LEU A 361 27.04 -2.18 -15.54
N GLN A 362 27.05 -1.40 -16.63
CA GLN A 362 27.69 -1.79 -17.89
C GLN A 362 29.21 -1.89 -17.80
N SER A 363 29.85 -1.12 -16.91
CA SER A 363 31.28 -1.23 -16.62
C SER A 363 31.64 -2.45 -15.74
N SER A 364 30.64 -3.23 -15.28
CA SER A 364 30.87 -4.39 -14.43
C SER A 364 31.54 -5.55 -15.17
N THR A 365 32.46 -6.23 -14.49
CA THR A 365 33.05 -7.50 -14.95
C THR A 365 32.14 -8.70 -14.72
N THR A 366 31.05 -8.55 -13.95
CA THR A 366 30.06 -9.59 -13.72
C THR A 366 28.89 -9.46 -14.72
N PRO A 367 28.41 -10.56 -15.33
CA PRO A 367 27.27 -10.51 -16.22
C PRO A 367 25.99 -10.23 -15.41
N ILE A 368 25.37 -9.08 -15.64
CA ILE A 368 24.10 -8.68 -15.04
C ILE A 368 22.96 -9.14 -15.96
N PRO A 369 21.87 -9.76 -15.44
CA PRO A 369 20.75 -10.20 -16.25
C PRO A 369 20.09 -9.05 -17.03
N SER A 370 19.73 -9.28 -18.31
CA SER A 370 18.97 -8.31 -19.13
C SER A 370 17.66 -7.87 -18.47
N GLU A 371 17.07 -8.73 -17.64
CA GLU A 371 15.90 -8.42 -16.80
C GLU A 371 16.11 -7.18 -15.90
N THR A 372 17.33 -6.98 -15.39
CA THR A 372 17.66 -5.83 -14.53
C THR A 372 17.72 -4.54 -15.34
N TYR A 373 18.35 -4.57 -16.52
CA TYR A 373 18.41 -3.43 -17.44
C TYR A 373 17.02 -3.02 -17.94
N LEU A 374 16.18 -4.00 -18.28
CA LEU A 374 14.78 -3.74 -18.66
C LEU A 374 13.96 -3.18 -17.51
N ARG A 375 14.13 -3.68 -16.27
CA ARG A 375 13.47 -3.09 -15.09
C ARG A 375 13.88 -1.63 -14.86
N LEU A 376 15.17 -1.31 -15.03
CA LEU A 376 15.68 0.07 -14.94
C LEU A 376 15.05 0.96 -16.02
N LEU A 377 14.97 0.46 -17.26
CA LEU A 377 14.30 1.18 -18.36
C LEU A 377 12.81 1.41 -18.09
N VAL A 378 12.08 0.39 -17.60
CA VAL A 378 10.65 0.49 -17.26
C VAL A 378 10.41 1.53 -16.17
N ARG A 379 11.24 1.57 -15.11
CA ARG A 379 11.15 2.61 -14.08
C ARG A 379 11.49 4.00 -14.61
N LEU A 380 12.58 4.13 -15.35
CA LEU A 380 13.06 5.40 -15.92
C LEU A 380 12.01 6.00 -16.88
N THR A 381 11.52 5.22 -17.84
CA THR A 381 10.47 5.66 -18.78
C THR A 381 9.13 5.90 -18.09
N SER A 382 8.76 5.10 -17.08
CA SER A 382 7.57 5.35 -16.26
C SER A 382 7.65 6.68 -15.53
N MET A 383 8.78 6.97 -14.87
CA MET A 383 9.02 8.22 -14.15
C MET A 383 9.04 9.42 -15.11
N THR A 384 9.67 9.29 -16.28
CA THR A 384 9.64 10.29 -17.37
C THR A 384 8.21 10.60 -17.84
N TYR A 385 7.39 9.56 -18.09
CA TYR A 385 5.98 9.71 -18.45
C TYR A 385 5.17 10.37 -17.31
N ASP A 386 5.38 9.92 -16.07
CA ASP A 386 4.64 10.40 -14.90
C ASP A 386 5.01 11.85 -14.53
N CYS A 387 6.19 12.34 -14.93
CA CYS A 387 6.59 13.77 -14.89
C CYS A 387 5.98 14.61 -16.04
N GLY A 388 5.28 14.00 -16.99
CA GLY A 388 4.64 14.67 -18.12
C GLY A 388 5.44 14.66 -19.43
N TYR A 389 6.66 14.12 -19.47
CA TYR A 389 7.47 13.98 -20.70
C TYR A 389 7.05 12.70 -21.47
N GLN A 390 5.78 12.66 -21.88
CA GLN A 390 5.14 11.46 -22.42
C GLN A 390 5.72 11.08 -23.78
N GLU A 391 5.98 12.06 -24.63
CA GLU A 391 6.62 11.93 -25.94
C GLU A 391 8.03 11.36 -25.83
N LEU A 392 8.85 11.86 -24.88
CA LEU A 392 10.19 11.29 -24.66
C LEU A 392 10.09 9.84 -24.18
N ALA A 393 9.20 9.55 -23.23
CA ALA A 393 9.01 8.19 -22.73
C ALA A 393 8.56 7.23 -23.86
N LEU A 394 7.65 7.67 -24.73
CA LEU A 394 7.20 6.86 -25.87
C LEU A 394 8.28 6.75 -26.96
N ALA A 395 9.01 7.83 -27.25
CA ALA A 395 10.14 7.84 -28.19
C ALA A 395 11.21 6.84 -27.79
N ILE A 396 11.60 6.81 -26.51
CA ILE A 396 12.54 5.83 -25.97
C ILE A 396 12.04 4.40 -26.22
N TRP A 397 10.78 4.11 -25.96
CA TRP A 397 10.21 2.77 -26.21
C TRP A 397 10.14 2.44 -27.71
N GLN A 398 9.67 3.35 -28.56
CA GLN A 398 9.66 3.16 -30.01
C GLN A 398 11.07 2.87 -30.52
N ALA A 399 12.06 3.66 -30.10
CA ALA A 399 13.44 3.51 -30.52
C ALA A 399 14.06 2.19 -30.04
N VAL A 400 13.88 1.82 -28.77
CA VAL A 400 14.33 0.54 -28.20
C VAL A 400 13.70 -0.64 -28.92
N LEU A 401 12.40 -0.59 -29.22
CA LEU A 401 11.68 -1.66 -29.90
C LEU A 401 12.14 -1.80 -31.37
N GLU A 402 12.27 -0.69 -32.10
CA GLU A 402 12.76 -0.70 -33.49
C GLU A 402 14.22 -1.20 -33.56
N PHE A 403 15.10 -0.67 -32.71
CA PHE A 403 16.53 -0.97 -32.72
C PHE A 403 16.86 -2.42 -32.34
N ASN A 404 16.06 -3.05 -31.47
CA ASN A 404 16.29 -4.43 -31.02
C ASN A 404 15.43 -5.48 -31.76
N LEU A 405 14.18 -5.17 -32.11
CA LEU A 405 13.25 -6.13 -32.73
C LEU A 405 13.13 -5.98 -34.25
N MET A 406 13.34 -4.79 -34.80
CA MET A 406 13.12 -4.50 -36.23
C MET A 406 14.43 -4.11 -36.94
N ARG A 407 15.57 -4.59 -36.45
CA ARG A 407 16.88 -4.32 -37.07
C ARG A 407 16.99 -4.93 -38.47
N PRO A 408 17.50 -4.20 -39.47
CA PRO A 408 17.95 -4.77 -40.74
C PRO A 408 18.99 -5.87 -40.53
N ASN A 409 19.09 -6.83 -41.46
CA ASN A 409 20.16 -7.82 -41.42
C ASN A 409 21.52 -7.12 -41.59
N ALA A 410 22.53 -7.53 -40.84
CA ALA A 410 23.85 -6.91 -40.84
C ALA A 410 24.55 -7.01 -42.22
N GLU A 411 25.05 -5.89 -42.72
CA GLU A 411 26.08 -5.85 -43.75
C GLU A 411 27.45 -5.67 -43.06
N GLU A 412 28.51 -6.26 -43.61
CA GLU A 412 29.83 -6.24 -42.96
C GLU A 412 30.39 -4.80 -42.85
N GLY A 413 30.58 -4.33 -41.62
CA GLY A 413 31.20 -3.03 -41.32
C GLY A 413 30.24 -1.87 -41.02
N THR A 414 28.92 -2.06 -41.01
CA THR A 414 27.96 -0.96 -40.75
C THR A 414 27.87 -0.57 -39.27
N THR A 415 27.99 0.73 -38.97
CA THR A 415 27.63 1.33 -37.69
C THR A 415 26.11 1.43 -37.54
N PHE A 416 25.49 0.48 -36.81
CA PHE A 416 24.03 0.45 -36.63
C PHE A 416 23.42 1.72 -36.02
N LEU A 417 24.18 2.48 -35.22
CA LEU A 417 23.69 3.73 -34.63
C LEU A 417 23.48 4.83 -35.67
N SER A 418 24.42 5.07 -36.59
CA SER A 418 24.26 6.10 -37.63
C SER A 418 23.17 5.75 -38.64
N LEU A 419 23.00 4.46 -38.96
CA LEU A 419 21.88 4.00 -39.80
C LEU A 419 20.51 4.09 -39.10
N PHE A 420 20.50 4.15 -37.77
CA PHE A 420 19.29 4.36 -36.98
C PHE A 420 19.00 5.86 -36.79
N GLU A 421 20.02 6.70 -36.65
CA GLU A 421 19.95 8.16 -36.69
C GLU A 421 19.30 8.63 -38.00
N GLU A 422 19.80 8.19 -39.15
CA GLU A 422 19.20 8.44 -40.48
C GLU A 422 17.70 8.07 -40.55
N PHE A 423 17.31 6.95 -39.92
CA PHE A 423 15.92 6.49 -39.88
C PHE A 423 15.05 7.29 -38.89
N TRP A 424 15.61 7.73 -37.76
CA TRP A 424 14.88 8.53 -36.79
C TRP A 424 14.60 9.94 -37.33
N GLU A 425 15.58 10.53 -38.01
CA GLU A 425 15.50 11.84 -38.66
C GLU A 425 14.72 11.84 -39.98
N SER A 426 14.46 10.68 -40.60
CA SER A 426 13.59 10.59 -41.79
C SER A 426 12.11 10.77 -41.47
N GLU A 427 11.74 10.83 -40.18
CA GLU A 427 10.38 11.02 -39.68
C GLU A 427 9.32 9.99 -40.17
N ALA A 428 9.75 8.85 -40.69
CA ALA A 428 8.86 7.77 -41.15
C ALA A 428 7.93 7.25 -40.01
N SER A 429 6.82 6.56 -40.35
CA SER A 429 5.94 5.91 -39.36
C SER A 429 6.70 4.91 -38.47
N ARG A 430 6.89 5.26 -37.20
CA ARG A 430 7.58 4.43 -36.20
C ARG A 430 6.65 3.37 -35.62
N ILE A 431 7.20 2.31 -35.01
CA ILE A 431 6.41 1.24 -34.40
C ILE A 431 5.26 1.77 -33.51
N GLY A 432 4.05 1.24 -33.71
CA GLY A 432 2.81 1.68 -33.02
C GLY A 432 2.05 2.84 -33.71
N GLU A 433 2.66 3.58 -34.63
CA GLU A 433 1.98 4.58 -35.48
C GLU A 433 1.15 3.90 -36.59
N PRO A 434 0.18 4.60 -37.22
CA PRO A 434 -0.54 4.03 -38.35
C PRO A 434 0.41 3.78 -39.53
N GLU A 435 0.17 2.69 -40.25
CA GLU A 435 0.93 2.24 -41.42
C GLU A 435 2.43 1.91 -41.20
N ALA A 436 2.91 1.91 -39.95
CA ALA A 436 4.25 1.51 -39.58
C ALA A 436 4.60 0.07 -40.03
N LYS A 437 5.77 -0.11 -40.64
CA LYS A 437 6.29 -1.41 -41.13
C LYS A 437 7.56 -1.87 -40.41
N GLY A 438 8.09 -1.04 -39.50
CA GLY A 438 9.34 -1.23 -38.77
C GLY A 438 10.59 -0.92 -39.60
N TRP A 439 11.68 -0.56 -38.91
CA TRP A 439 12.95 -0.10 -39.49
C TRP A 439 13.51 -1.03 -40.60
N LYS A 440 13.43 -2.35 -40.41
CA LYS A 440 13.82 -3.36 -41.41
C LYS A 440 13.19 -3.18 -42.79
N ASN A 441 12.00 -2.59 -42.87
CA ASN A 441 11.21 -2.46 -44.09
C ASN A 441 11.08 -1.01 -44.59
N SER A 442 11.70 -0.02 -43.93
CA SER A 442 11.63 1.39 -44.36
C SER A 442 12.51 1.70 -45.57
N ARG A 443 13.68 1.04 -45.69
CA ARG A 443 14.60 1.21 -46.83
C ARG A 443 13.95 0.81 -48.17
N GLY A 444 13.39 1.80 -48.87
CA GLY A 444 12.88 1.68 -50.24
C GLY A 444 11.35 1.69 -50.39
N ALA A 445 10.59 1.88 -49.31
CA ALA A 445 9.18 2.21 -49.40
C ALA A 445 8.98 3.72 -49.63
N VAL A 446 7.82 4.12 -50.16
CA VAL A 446 7.38 5.52 -50.00
C VAL A 446 7.00 5.67 -48.54
N ASP A 447 7.77 6.45 -47.79
CA ASP A 447 7.47 6.72 -46.39
C ASP A 447 6.20 7.57 -46.30
N HIS A 448 5.15 6.98 -45.74
CA HIS A 448 3.94 7.71 -45.38
C HIS A 448 4.24 8.44 -44.08
N GLN A 449 4.22 9.77 -44.10
CA GLN A 449 4.15 10.57 -42.88
C GLN A 449 2.72 10.41 -42.31
N PRO A 450 2.56 9.88 -41.09
CA PRO A 450 1.23 9.77 -40.48
C PRO A 450 0.69 11.15 -40.12
N SER A 451 -0.63 11.29 -40.15
CA SER A 451 -1.33 12.55 -39.87
C SER A 451 -0.94 13.14 -38.51
N GLY A 452 -0.64 14.43 -38.49
CA GLY A 452 -0.35 15.18 -37.26
C GLY A 452 -1.50 15.16 -36.23
N PRO A 453 -1.22 15.52 -34.97
CA PRO A 453 -2.18 15.42 -33.89
C PRO A 453 -3.40 16.35 -34.10
N SER A 454 -4.52 16.00 -33.47
CA SER A 454 -5.72 16.85 -33.51
C SER A 454 -5.46 18.20 -32.85
N PRO A 455 -6.09 19.31 -33.32
CA PRO A 455 -5.86 20.64 -32.76
C PRO A 455 -6.21 20.68 -31.26
N LEU A 456 -5.38 21.39 -30.49
CA LEU A 456 -5.55 21.58 -29.04
C LEU A 456 -6.75 22.49 -28.73
N LEU A 457 -7.27 22.40 -27.50
CA LEU A 457 -8.30 23.32 -27.03
C LEU A 457 -7.77 24.76 -26.89
N GLU A 458 -8.49 25.70 -27.51
CA GLU A 458 -8.25 27.15 -27.38
C GLU A 458 -8.64 27.67 -25.98
N ASN A 459 -8.17 28.87 -25.63
CA ASN A 459 -8.35 29.50 -24.32
C ASN A 459 -9.78 30.02 -24.10
N ASP A 460 -10.55 29.38 -23.21
CA ASP A 460 -11.90 29.81 -22.84
C ASP A 460 -11.85 31.00 -21.86
N SER A 461 -11.72 32.22 -22.39
CA SER A 461 -11.71 33.48 -21.61
C SER A 461 -12.93 33.72 -20.69
N THR A 462 -14.00 32.93 -20.84
CA THR A 462 -15.20 32.93 -19.98
C THR A 462 -15.08 32.07 -18.71
N THR A 463 -14.07 31.21 -18.63
CA THR A 463 -13.88 30.20 -17.57
C THR A 463 -12.83 30.69 -16.55
N ASN A 464 -12.88 30.22 -15.30
CA ASN A 464 -11.84 30.55 -14.32
C ASN A 464 -10.48 30.00 -14.79
N SER A 465 -9.45 30.85 -14.87
CA SER A 465 -8.12 30.55 -15.41
C SER A 465 -7.53 29.21 -14.93
N LEU A 466 -7.64 28.90 -13.65
CA LEU A 466 -7.13 27.63 -13.09
C LEU A 466 -7.90 26.38 -13.56
N SER A 467 -9.21 26.51 -13.81
CA SER A 467 -10.04 25.42 -14.33
C SER A 467 -9.97 25.28 -15.84
N ASP A 468 -9.72 26.37 -16.55
CA ASP A 468 -9.41 26.37 -17.99
C ASP A 468 -8.03 25.71 -18.24
N PHE A 469 -6.99 26.12 -17.48
CA PHE A 469 -5.69 25.47 -17.45
C PHE A 469 -5.81 23.95 -17.27
N TYR A 470 -6.54 23.47 -16.27
CA TYR A 470 -6.70 22.02 -16.05
C TYR A 470 -7.26 21.28 -17.28
N ARG A 471 -8.26 21.86 -17.95
CA ARG A 471 -8.93 21.23 -19.09
C ARG A 471 -8.02 21.19 -20.32
N ARG A 472 -7.36 22.31 -20.63
CA ARG A 472 -6.44 22.40 -21.76
C ARG A 472 -5.15 21.58 -21.51
N GLU A 473 -4.66 21.51 -20.28
CA GLU A 473 -3.46 20.72 -19.92
C GLU A 473 -3.73 19.21 -20.06
N LEU A 474 -4.93 18.76 -19.68
CA LEU A 474 -5.37 17.37 -19.85
C LEU A 474 -5.66 17.05 -21.33
N ASP A 475 -6.17 18.01 -22.10
CA ASP A 475 -6.32 17.89 -23.56
C ASP A 475 -4.97 17.73 -24.27
N ALA A 476 -3.97 18.55 -23.92
CA ALA A 476 -2.59 18.40 -24.38
C ALA A 476 -1.99 17.04 -24.01
N MET A 477 -2.13 16.59 -22.75
CA MET A 477 -1.69 15.26 -22.28
C MET A 477 -2.39 14.07 -22.98
N THR A 478 -3.54 14.28 -23.64
CA THR A 478 -4.23 13.21 -24.37
C THR A 478 -3.97 13.23 -25.86
N LYS A 479 -3.67 14.40 -26.44
CA LYS A 479 -3.37 14.58 -27.88
C LYS A 479 -1.88 14.47 -28.19
N LEU A 480 -1.00 15.03 -27.38
CA LEU A 480 0.46 15.08 -27.57
C LEU A 480 1.16 13.86 -26.95
N GLN A 481 0.64 12.65 -27.19
CA GLN A 481 1.28 11.41 -26.68
C GLN A 481 2.41 10.91 -27.59
N TYR A 482 2.35 11.24 -28.88
CA TYR A 482 3.33 10.83 -29.88
C TYR A 482 4.47 11.86 -29.97
N PRO A 483 5.73 11.45 -30.22
CA PRO A 483 6.82 12.39 -30.44
C PRO A 483 6.59 13.16 -31.74
N GLY A 484 6.47 14.49 -31.62
CA GLY A 484 6.15 15.38 -32.72
C GLY A 484 7.24 15.40 -33.80
N ARG A 485 6.82 15.77 -35.01
CA ARG A 485 7.69 16.01 -36.17
C ARG A 485 7.98 17.49 -36.34
N MET A 486 9.06 17.79 -37.06
CA MET A 486 9.40 19.14 -37.52
C MET A 486 8.36 19.71 -38.51
N THR A 487 7.43 18.88 -39.02
CA THR A 487 6.34 19.28 -39.92
C THR A 487 4.99 19.48 -39.22
N ASP A 488 4.87 19.22 -37.92
CA ASP A 488 3.58 19.28 -37.21
C ASP A 488 3.29 20.72 -36.72
N GLU A 489 2.29 21.38 -37.32
CA GLU A 489 1.84 22.74 -36.92
C GLU A 489 1.33 22.80 -35.46
N VAL A 490 0.93 21.66 -34.89
CA VAL A 490 0.38 21.54 -33.54
C VAL A 490 1.50 21.18 -32.57
N GLY A 491 1.90 22.15 -31.74
CA GLY A 491 2.96 21.96 -30.75
C GLY A 491 4.29 22.63 -31.10
N GLU A 492 4.39 23.37 -32.22
CA GLU A 492 5.59 24.14 -32.60
C GLU A 492 6.13 25.06 -31.48
N ASP A 493 5.25 25.57 -30.62
CA ASP A 493 5.61 26.44 -29.49
C ASP A 493 6.31 25.71 -28.34
N ASP A 494 6.18 24.37 -28.24
CA ASP A 494 6.74 23.51 -27.20
C ASP A 494 7.97 22.73 -27.71
N ALA A 495 9.15 23.18 -27.30
CA ALA A 495 10.42 22.53 -27.62
C ALA A 495 10.52 21.07 -27.14
N PHE A 496 9.72 20.62 -26.16
CA PHE A 496 9.76 19.23 -25.68
C PHE A 496 8.85 18.27 -26.47
N HIS A 497 8.12 18.78 -27.47
CA HIS A 497 7.25 17.95 -28.29
C HIS A 497 8.03 17.16 -29.36
N ALA A 498 8.97 17.83 -30.05
CA ALA A 498 9.85 17.20 -31.03
C ALA A 498 11.06 16.54 -30.33
N VAL A 499 11.22 15.22 -30.51
CA VAL A 499 12.29 14.42 -29.88
C VAL A 499 13.34 14.02 -30.92
N LEU A 500 14.57 14.52 -30.77
CA LEU A 500 15.68 14.26 -31.70
C LEU A 500 16.43 12.98 -31.35
N PHE A 501 17.22 12.44 -32.29
CA PHE A 501 18.02 11.23 -32.06
C PHE A 501 18.98 11.38 -30.86
N SER A 502 19.59 12.56 -30.69
CA SER A 502 20.46 12.89 -29.56
C SER A 502 19.77 12.82 -28.18
N ASP A 503 18.44 12.92 -28.12
CA ASP A 503 17.69 12.78 -26.85
C ASP A 503 17.44 11.31 -26.50
N ILE A 504 17.53 10.38 -27.46
CA ILE A 504 17.29 8.94 -27.29
C ILE A 504 18.54 8.06 -27.39
N GLU A 505 19.66 8.56 -27.95
CA GLU A 505 20.91 7.81 -28.17
C GLU A 505 21.39 7.08 -26.90
N ALA A 506 21.42 7.78 -25.76
CA ALA A 506 21.84 7.25 -24.47
C ALA A 506 20.99 6.06 -23.97
N TYR A 507 19.78 5.88 -24.50
CA TYR A 507 18.84 4.84 -24.09
C TYR A 507 18.93 3.56 -24.94
N LEU A 508 19.36 3.67 -26.20
CA LEU A 508 19.47 2.53 -27.11
C LEU A 508 20.47 1.48 -26.63
N ASN A 509 21.57 1.93 -26.03
CA ASN A 509 22.64 1.08 -25.53
C ASN A 509 22.36 0.48 -24.13
N ILE A 510 21.22 0.78 -23.49
CA ILE A 510 20.90 0.26 -22.14
C ILE A 510 20.73 -1.26 -22.13
N ILE A 511 20.16 -1.84 -23.19
CA ILE A 511 19.78 -3.26 -23.28
C ILE A 511 20.86 -4.05 -24.04
N PRO A 512 21.35 -5.20 -23.52
CA PRO A 512 22.22 -6.09 -24.26
C PRO A 512 21.56 -6.64 -25.52
N LEU A 513 22.29 -6.66 -26.65
CA LEU A 513 21.77 -7.06 -27.97
C LEU A 513 21.25 -8.51 -28.06
N GLU A 514 21.67 -9.39 -27.14
CA GLU A 514 21.26 -10.80 -27.08
C GLU A 514 19.95 -11.02 -26.29
N THR A 515 19.26 -9.95 -25.88
CA THR A 515 18.04 -10.03 -25.06
C THR A 515 16.86 -10.58 -25.87
N SER A 516 16.08 -11.49 -25.29
CA SER A 516 14.94 -12.11 -25.98
C SER A 516 13.82 -11.11 -26.29
N SER A 517 13.18 -11.29 -27.45
CA SER A 517 12.07 -10.46 -27.91
C SER A 517 10.88 -10.50 -26.96
N THR A 518 10.57 -11.67 -26.37
CA THR A 518 9.51 -11.84 -25.38
C THR A 518 9.75 -11.00 -24.13
N LEU A 519 10.99 -10.91 -23.65
CA LEU A 519 11.31 -10.15 -22.44
C LEU A 519 11.23 -8.63 -22.66
N ILE A 520 11.65 -8.15 -23.84
CA ILE A 520 11.49 -6.74 -24.25
C ILE A 520 9.99 -6.38 -24.34
N VAL A 521 9.16 -7.27 -24.91
CA VAL A 521 7.72 -7.07 -25.00
C VAL A 521 7.04 -7.12 -23.62
N ASP A 522 7.42 -8.05 -22.74
CA ASP A 522 6.91 -8.12 -21.35
C ASP A 522 7.25 -6.83 -20.57
N ALA A 523 8.44 -6.25 -20.81
CA ALA A 523 8.84 -4.98 -20.22
C ALA A 523 8.02 -3.79 -20.75
N PHE A 524 7.75 -3.74 -22.06
CA PHE A 524 6.86 -2.73 -22.65
C PHE A 524 5.41 -2.85 -22.13
N ILE A 525 4.91 -4.09 -21.98
CA ILE A 525 3.59 -4.38 -21.37
C ILE A 525 3.54 -3.88 -19.92
N CYS A 526 4.62 -4.08 -19.16
CA CYS A 526 4.78 -3.55 -17.80
C CYS A 526 4.74 -2.01 -17.78
N PHE A 527 5.47 -1.33 -18.68
CA PHE A 527 5.41 0.12 -18.85
C PHE A 527 3.98 0.59 -19.13
N CYS A 528 3.24 -0.08 -20.03
CA CYS A 528 1.83 0.21 -20.33
C CYS A 528 0.86 -0.01 -19.16
N ARG A 529 1.33 -0.54 -18.02
CA ARG A 529 0.52 -0.97 -16.86
C ARG A 529 -0.50 -2.06 -17.20
N LEU A 530 -0.18 -2.90 -18.17
CA LEU A 530 -0.98 -4.06 -18.57
C LEU A 530 -0.56 -5.32 -17.77
N PRO A 531 -1.40 -6.37 -17.69
CA PRO A 531 -1.03 -7.63 -17.06
C PRO A 531 0.10 -8.34 -17.84
N PRO A 532 0.97 -9.11 -17.18
CA PRO A 532 2.12 -9.77 -17.81
C PRO A 532 1.73 -10.79 -18.88
N LEU A 533 2.70 -11.16 -19.72
CA LEU A 533 2.55 -12.29 -20.64
C LEU A 533 2.26 -13.60 -19.86
N PRO A 534 1.46 -14.55 -20.40
CA PRO A 534 1.05 -15.78 -19.72
C PRO A 534 2.17 -16.84 -19.72
N GLN A 535 3.25 -16.54 -19.01
CA GLN A 535 4.44 -17.37 -18.79
C GLN A 535 4.83 -17.31 -17.30
N LEU A 536 5.40 -18.38 -16.73
CA LEU A 536 5.91 -18.34 -15.36
C LEU A 536 7.39 -17.95 -15.35
N ALA A 537 7.67 -16.66 -15.10
CA ALA A 537 9.03 -16.14 -15.04
C ALA A 537 9.27 -15.23 -13.81
N PRO A 538 10.41 -15.37 -13.09
CA PRO A 538 10.61 -14.75 -11.77
C PRO A 538 10.57 -13.22 -11.81
N HIS A 539 11.08 -12.62 -12.89
CA HIS A 539 11.08 -11.16 -13.09
C HIS A 539 9.68 -10.55 -13.03
N GLN A 540 8.64 -11.28 -13.46
CA GLN A 540 7.27 -10.77 -13.45
C GLN A 540 6.76 -10.48 -12.03
N LYS A 541 7.17 -11.29 -11.04
CA LYS A 541 6.82 -11.02 -9.65
C LYS A 541 7.51 -9.75 -9.16
N GLU A 542 8.76 -9.53 -9.54
CA GLU A 542 9.52 -8.34 -9.13
C GLU A 542 9.00 -7.05 -9.78
N TRP A 543 8.76 -7.07 -11.10
CA TRP A 543 8.35 -5.86 -11.83
C TRP A 543 6.93 -5.44 -11.46
N TRP A 544 5.97 -6.37 -11.40
CA TRP A 544 4.59 -6.02 -11.05
C TRP A 544 4.38 -5.83 -9.53
N SER A 545 5.29 -6.27 -8.65
CA SER A 545 5.20 -5.91 -7.22
C SER A 545 5.76 -4.51 -6.90
N ASP A 546 6.43 -3.86 -7.85
CA ASP A 546 7.12 -2.58 -7.68
C ASP A 546 6.13 -1.42 -7.37
N PRO A 547 6.22 -0.75 -6.19
CA PRO A 547 5.29 0.31 -5.80
C PRO A 547 5.26 1.48 -6.78
N PHE A 548 6.41 1.85 -7.35
CA PHE A 548 6.56 3.02 -8.21
C PHE A 548 5.83 2.90 -9.55
N LEU A 549 5.50 1.67 -9.98
CA LEU A 549 4.84 1.41 -11.27
C LEU A 549 3.29 1.40 -11.15
N ARG A 550 2.74 1.46 -9.93
CA ARG A 550 1.31 1.28 -9.66
C ARG A 550 0.55 2.62 -9.58
N LEU A 551 -0.11 3.00 -10.67
CA LEU A 551 -1.07 4.14 -10.74
C LEU A 551 -2.51 3.70 -11.13
N GLN A 552 -2.77 2.41 -11.33
CA GLN A 552 -4.09 1.89 -11.72
C GLN A 552 -5.17 2.32 -10.72
N THR A 553 -6.06 3.24 -11.13
CA THR A 553 -7.04 3.85 -10.23
C THR A 553 -8.46 3.92 -10.82
N GLU A 554 -8.90 2.90 -11.57
CA GLU A 554 -10.33 2.71 -11.87
C GLU A 554 -10.82 1.30 -11.54
N GLY A 555 -11.45 1.16 -10.37
CA GLY A 555 -12.38 0.05 -10.13
C GLY A 555 -13.62 0.29 -11.01
N GLY A 556 -13.81 -0.56 -12.02
CA GLY A 556 -14.87 -0.37 -13.01
C GLY A 556 -16.26 -0.23 -12.40
N THR A 557 -17.05 0.72 -12.92
CA THR A 557 -18.48 0.84 -12.61
C THR A 557 -19.18 -0.51 -12.78
N GLN A 558 -19.93 -0.92 -11.75
CA GLN A 558 -20.64 -2.20 -11.73
C GLN A 558 -21.50 -2.37 -12.99
N SER A 559 -21.14 -3.31 -13.85
CA SER A 559 -21.96 -3.68 -15.01
C SER A 559 -23.26 -4.29 -14.49
N GLY A 560 -24.40 -3.67 -14.80
CA GLY A 560 -25.73 -4.02 -14.30
C GLY A 560 -26.32 -5.31 -14.86
N ILE A 561 -25.51 -6.35 -15.05
CA ILE A 561 -25.96 -7.67 -15.48
C ILE A 561 -26.50 -8.43 -14.27
N LYS A 562 -27.76 -8.90 -14.37
CA LYS A 562 -28.41 -9.69 -13.32
C LYS A 562 -27.84 -11.11 -13.28
N VAL A 563 -26.69 -11.30 -12.64
CA VAL A 563 -26.09 -12.63 -12.39
C VAL A 563 -26.62 -13.22 -11.05
N VAL A 564 -26.48 -14.53 -10.85
CA VAL A 564 -26.90 -15.26 -9.63
C VAL A 564 -26.25 -14.67 -8.36
N PRO A 565 -26.96 -14.57 -7.21
CA PRO A 565 -26.44 -13.90 -6.00
C PRO A 565 -25.06 -14.36 -5.50
N GLY A 566 -24.71 -15.65 -5.66
CA GLY A 566 -23.39 -16.17 -5.29
C GLY A 566 -22.25 -15.72 -6.22
N VAL A 567 -22.55 -15.46 -7.49
CA VAL A 567 -21.58 -14.91 -8.45
C VAL A 567 -21.36 -13.43 -8.17
N GLN A 568 -22.45 -12.68 -7.91
CA GLN A 568 -22.37 -11.28 -7.48
C GLN A 568 -21.46 -11.08 -6.26
N THR A 569 -21.47 -12.01 -5.29
CA THR A 569 -20.57 -11.91 -4.12
C THR A 569 -19.10 -12.15 -4.46
N LEU A 570 -18.77 -13.06 -5.40
CA LEU A 570 -17.38 -13.26 -5.81
C LEU A 570 -16.90 -12.09 -6.68
N ASP A 571 -17.71 -11.68 -7.67
CA ASP A 571 -17.44 -10.53 -8.56
C ASP A 571 -17.18 -9.24 -7.76
N ARG A 572 -17.89 -9.04 -6.64
CA ARG A 572 -17.72 -7.89 -5.76
C ARG A 572 -16.32 -7.82 -5.12
N PHE A 573 -15.71 -8.97 -4.82
CA PHE A 573 -14.38 -9.05 -4.22
C PHE A 573 -13.26 -9.30 -5.23
N SER A 574 -13.55 -9.84 -6.43
CA SER A 574 -12.56 -10.03 -7.49
C SER A 574 -12.29 -8.76 -8.31
N ASN A 575 -13.26 -7.85 -8.44
CA ASN A 575 -13.12 -6.55 -9.13
C ASN A 575 -12.29 -5.53 -8.31
N LEU A 576 -11.02 -5.87 -8.07
CA LEU A 576 -9.99 -4.99 -7.52
C LEU A 576 -9.28 -4.25 -8.67
N PRO A 577 -8.91 -2.97 -8.50
CA PRO A 577 -8.15 -2.23 -9.53
C PRO A 577 -6.71 -2.75 -9.67
N VAL A 578 -6.12 -3.27 -8.59
CA VAL A 578 -4.81 -3.91 -8.58
C VAL A 578 -4.97 -5.37 -8.16
N GLN A 579 -4.58 -6.28 -9.05
CA GLN A 579 -4.59 -7.72 -8.81
C GLN A 579 -3.15 -8.26 -8.78
N SER A 580 -2.94 -9.34 -8.04
CA SER A 580 -1.66 -10.04 -7.93
C SER A 580 -1.92 -11.55 -7.93
N PHE A 581 -1.45 -12.23 -8.97
CA PHE A 581 -1.54 -13.67 -9.21
C PHE A 581 -0.61 -14.04 -10.38
N GLN A 582 -0.36 -15.34 -10.60
CA GLN A 582 0.33 -15.81 -11.82
C GLN A 582 -0.60 -15.69 -13.03
N ALA A 583 -0.16 -15.01 -14.10
CA ALA A 583 -0.98 -14.78 -15.28
C ALA A 583 -1.17 -16.06 -16.10
N THR A 584 -2.43 -16.42 -16.34
CA THR A 584 -2.80 -17.51 -17.26
C THR A 584 -3.62 -16.96 -18.41
N THR A 585 -3.65 -17.68 -19.52
CA THR A 585 -4.48 -17.36 -20.69
C THR A 585 -5.94 -17.15 -20.29
N GLU A 586 -6.50 -18.05 -19.49
CA GLU A 586 -7.87 -17.98 -19.01
C GLU A 586 -8.13 -16.69 -18.24
N LEU A 587 -7.24 -16.31 -17.31
CA LEU A 587 -7.36 -15.07 -16.55
C LEU A 587 -7.26 -13.82 -17.43
N LEU A 588 -6.46 -13.83 -18.50
CA LEU A 588 -6.41 -12.72 -19.46
C LEU A 588 -7.72 -12.56 -20.24
N PHE A 589 -8.39 -13.66 -20.62
CA PHE A 589 -9.69 -13.61 -21.31
C PHE A 589 -10.87 -13.36 -20.36
N GLN A 590 -10.81 -13.83 -19.10
CA GLN A 590 -11.87 -13.66 -18.11
C GLN A 590 -11.81 -12.31 -17.39
N ASN A 591 -10.64 -11.87 -16.91
CA ASN A 591 -10.48 -10.65 -16.11
C ASN A 591 -10.26 -9.40 -16.98
N GLY A 592 -11.21 -9.12 -17.89
CA GLY A 592 -11.13 -7.98 -18.82
C GLY A 592 -11.06 -6.59 -18.17
N SER A 593 -11.22 -6.45 -16.86
CA SER A 593 -10.90 -5.22 -16.12
C SER A 593 -9.41 -4.90 -16.15
N THR A 594 -8.53 -5.91 -16.11
CA THR A 594 -7.06 -5.75 -16.00
C THR A 594 -6.41 -5.23 -17.28
N LEU A 595 -6.99 -5.51 -18.45
CA LEU A 595 -6.47 -5.12 -19.77
C LEU A 595 -6.76 -3.64 -20.14
N ARG A 596 -7.24 -2.82 -19.20
CA ARG A 596 -7.25 -1.35 -19.34
C ARG A 596 -5.83 -0.84 -19.07
N GLY A 597 -5.14 -0.45 -20.12
CA GLY A 597 -3.87 0.28 -20.00
C GLY A 597 -4.16 1.77 -19.85
N ASP A 598 -3.84 2.35 -18.69
CA ASP A 598 -4.14 3.76 -18.40
C ASP A 598 -3.13 4.73 -19.04
N ARG A 599 -1.97 4.23 -19.54
CA ARG A 599 -0.92 5.10 -20.14
C ARG A 599 -1.12 5.43 -21.62
N LEU A 600 -1.50 4.46 -22.46
CA LEU A 600 -1.50 4.63 -23.92
C LEU A 600 -2.86 4.30 -24.52
N GLN A 601 -3.23 5.02 -25.59
CA GLN A 601 -4.41 4.68 -26.39
C GLN A 601 -4.33 3.22 -26.87
N PRO A 602 -5.43 2.44 -26.82
CA PRO A 602 -5.40 0.99 -27.05
C PRO A 602 -4.97 0.61 -28.47
N ASP A 603 -5.03 1.53 -29.44
CA ASP A 603 -4.51 1.32 -30.80
C ASP A 603 -2.99 1.17 -30.85
N PHE A 604 -2.22 1.82 -29.97
CA PHE A 604 -0.75 1.76 -30.01
C PHE A 604 -0.23 0.36 -29.62
N PRO A 605 -0.54 -0.20 -28.43
CA PRO A 605 -0.13 -1.56 -28.07
C PRO A 605 -0.63 -2.59 -29.07
N ARG A 606 -1.84 -2.40 -29.62
CA ARG A 606 -2.41 -3.27 -30.65
C ARG A 606 -1.57 -3.32 -31.93
N ARG A 607 -1.17 -2.17 -32.48
CA ARG A 607 -0.36 -2.09 -33.71
C ARG A 607 1.03 -2.68 -33.50
N LEU A 608 1.66 -2.36 -32.36
CA LEU A 608 2.92 -2.96 -31.93
C LEU A 608 2.83 -4.49 -31.87
N LEU A 609 1.87 -5.02 -31.09
CA LEU A 609 1.70 -6.46 -30.89
C LEU A 609 1.39 -7.19 -32.21
N LYS A 610 0.61 -6.58 -33.12
CA LYS A 610 0.40 -7.11 -34.47
C LYS A 610 1.70 -7.22 -35.25
N LEU A 611 2.46 -6.13 -35.34
CA LEU A 611 3.69 -6.08 -36.10
C LEU A 611 4.71 -7.10 -35.56
N VAL A 612 4.93 -7.13 -34.25
CA VAL A 612 5.84 -8.09 -33.60
C VAL A 612 5.38 -9.54 -33.78
N ALA A 613 4.08 -9.85 -33.60
CA ALA A 613 3.56 -11.19 -33.81
C ALA A 613 3.65 -11.66 -35.28
N THR A 614 3.59 -10.75 -36.25
CA THR A 614 3.83 -11.09 -37.67
C THR A 614 5.30 -11.21 -38.03
N ALA A 615 6.19 -10.46 -37.36
CA ALA A 615 7.63 -10.52 -37.60
C ALA A 615 8.29 -11.75 -36.95
N TYR A 616 7.74 -12.22 -35.83
CA TYR A 616 8.28 -13.32 -35.03
C TYR A 616 7.26 -14.46 -34.86
N PRO A 617 6.98 -15.24 -35.93
CA PRO A 617 6.00 -16.33 -35.92
C PRO A 617 6.31 -17.44 -34.90
N ASP A 618 7.58 -17.61 -34.50
CA ASP A 618 7.99 -18.61 -33.50
C ASP A 618 7.55 -18.26 -32.06
N HIS A 619 7.14 -17.01 -31.80
CA HIS A 619 6.81 -16.51 -30.47
C HIS A 619 5.29 -16.43 -30.23
N ASP A 620 4.62 -17.58 -30.33
CA ASP A 620 3.17 -17.75 -30.20
C ASP A 620 2.53 -17.03 -29.00
N ILE A 621 3.27 -16.88 -27.89
CA ILE A 621 2.82 -16.19 -26.65
C ILE A 621 2.40 -14.73 -26.93
N ILE A 622 3.08 -14.04 -27.85
CA ILE A 622 2.77 -12.65 -28.20
C ILE A 622 1.45 -12.60 -29.01
N GLY A 623 1.24 -13.57 -29.91
CA GLY A 623 -0.02 -13.73 -30.64
C GLY A 623 -1.19 -14.10 -29.72
N GLU A 624 -0.95 -14.97 -28.74
CA GLU A 624 -1.92 -15.34 -27.69
C GLU A 624 -2.40 -14.09 -26.91
N TYR A 625 -1.45 -13.26 -26.48
CA TYR A 625 -1.72 -12.02 -25.75
C TYR A 625 -2.45 -10.97 -26.60
N LEU A 626 -2.03 -10.80 -27.87
CA LEU A 626 -2.70 -9.92 -28.84
C LEU A 626 -4.19 -10.28 -29.01
N LEU A 627 -4.52 -11.57 -29.05
CA LEU A 627 -5.91 -12.02 -29.16
C LEU A 627 -6.73 -11.74 -27.90
N ALA A 628 -6.14 -11.86 -26.71
CA ALA A 628 -6.80 -11.45 -25.46
C ALA A 628 -7.04 -9.93 -25.42
N PHE A 629 -6.05 -9.13 -25.84
CA PHE A 629 -6.15 -7.67 -25.91
C PHE A 629 -7.22 -7.21 -26.92
N GLU A 630 -7.19 -7.74 -28.16
CA GLU A 630 -8.21 -7.42 -29.16
C GLU A 630 -9.60 -7.94 -28.78
N HIS A 631 -9.71 -9.06 -28.06
CA HIS A 631 -11.01 -9.54 -27.59
C HIS A 631 -11.71 -8.51 -26.70
N ARG A 632 -10.95 -7.79 -25.87
CA ARG A 632 -11.47 -6.78 -24.95
C ARG A 632 -11.78 -5.45 -25.63
N HIS A 633 -10.84 -4.91 -26.42
CA HIS A 633 -10.95 -3.56 -26.99
C HIS A 633 -11.57 -3.54 -28.39
N PHE A 634 -11.38 -4.59 -29.20
CA PHE A 634 -11.75 -4.67 -30.62
C PHE A 634 -12.43 -6.01 -30.98
N PRO A 635 -13.54 -6.40 -30.32
CA PRO A 635 -14.12 -7.75 -30.41
C PRO A 635 -14.57 -8.14 -31.83
N SER A 636 -14.82 -7.18 -32.72
CA SER A 636 -15.17 -7.39 -34.13
C SER A 636 -13.98 -7.79 -35.02
N GLU A 637 -12.75 -7.49 -34.58
CA GLU A 637 -11.53 -7.65 -35.39
C GLU A 637 -10.66 -8.81 -34.92
N ALA A 638 -10.70 -9.14 -33.62
CA ALA A 638 -10.04 -10.32 -33.03
C ALA A 638 -10.18 -11.62 -33.86
N PRO A 639 -11.36 -12.05 -34.36
CA PRO A 639 -11.47 -13.27 -35.15
C PRO A 639 -10.89 -13.15 -36.58
N LYS A 640 -10.66 -11.93 -37.08
CA LYS A 640 -9.94 -11.70 -38.35
C LYS A 640 -8.43 -11.86 -38.13
N THR A 641 -7.91 -11.21 -37.09
CA THR A 641 -6.50 -11.31 -36.68
C THR A 641 -6.12 -12.75 -36.33
N ALA A 642 -6.96 -13.46 -35.58
CA ALA A 642 -6.73 -14.88 -35.27
C ALA A 642 -6.59 -15.73 -36.54
N LYS A 643 -7.45 -15.52 -37.55
CA LYS A 643 -7.37 -16.20 -38.85
C LYS A 643 -6.18 -15.75 -39.71
N GLN A 644 -5.61 -14.57 -39.46
CA GLN A 644 -4.36 -14.14 -40.10
C GLN A 644 -3.16 -14.84 -39.45
N LEU A 645 -3.07 -14.83 -38.11
CA LEU A 645 -2.02 -15.52 -37.37
C LEU A 645 -2.01 -17.03 -37.65
N LEU A 646 -3.18 -17.69 -37.62
CA LEU A 646 -3.30 -19.13 -37.94
C LEU A 646 -3.00 -19.49 -39.41
N LYS A 647 -2.95 -18.51 -40.34
CA LYS A 647 -2.44 -18.75 -41.70
C LYS A 647 -0.91 -18.75 -41.76
N VAL A 648 -0.26 -17.98 -40.88
CA VAL A 648 1.20 -17.93 -40.76
C VAL A 648 1.70 -19.12 -39.94
N CYS A 649 1.05 -19.41 -38.80
CA CYS A 649 1.41 -20.48 -37.88
C CYS A 649 0.27 -21.53 -37.77
N PRO A 650 0.01 -22.35 -38.81
CA PRO A 650 -1.10 -23.31 -38.82
C PRO A 650 -0.92 -24.50 -37.85
N SER A 651 0.25 -24.65 -37.24
CA SER A 651 0.58 -25.72 -36.27
C SER A 651 0.47 -25.30 -34.80
N SER A 652 0.22 -24.02 -34.50
CA SER A 652 0.22 -23.53 -33.10
C SER A 652 -1.07 -23.87 -32.35
N LEU A 653 -0.95 -24.74 -31.34
CA LEU A 653 -2.06 -25.07 -30.44
C LEU A 653 -2.42 -23.90 -29.51
N ARG A 654 -1.46 -23.07 -29.10
CA ARG A 654 -1.71 -21.86 -28.29
C ARG A 654 -2.64 -20.89 -29.01
N LEU A 655 -2.38 -20.64 -30.29
CA LEU A 655 -3.21 -19.74 -31.10
C LEU A 655 -4.61 -20.32 -31.37
N TYR A 656 -4.75 -21.65 -31.55
CA TYR A 656 -6.07 -22.28 -31.61
C TYR A 656 -6.84 -22.19 -30.30
N ASN A 657 -6.18 -22.38 -29.15
CA ASN A 657 -6.77 -22.22 -27.82
C ASN A 657 -7.28 -20.78 -27.63
N ALA A 658 -6.45 -19.78 -27.91
CA ALA A 658 -6.82 -18.37 -27.86
C ALA A 658 -7.97 -18.03 -28.83
N TYR A 659 -7.93 -18.54 -30.07
CA TYR A 659 -9.02 -18.32 -31.02
C TYR A 659 -10.35 -18.94 -30.56
N GLY A 660 -10.30 -20.11 -29.92
CA GLY A 660 -11.45 -20.70 -29.23
C GLY A 660 -12.02 -19.76 -28.18
N LEU A 661 -11.18 -19.26 -27.26
CA LEU A 661 -11.56 -18.32 -26.20
C LEU A 661 -12.17 -17.00 -26.76
N VAL A 662 -11.62 -16.46 -27.86
CA VAL A 662 -12.18 -15.28 -28.55
C VAL A 662 -13.61 -15.52 -29.04
N GLU A 663 -13.88 -16.67 -29.67
CA GLU A 663 -15.22 -17.02 -30.18
C GLU A 663 -16.19 -17.33 -29.01
N LEU A 664 -15.70 -17.84 -27.88
CA LEU A 664 -16.49 -18.02 -26.65
C LEU A 664 -16.99 -16.70 -26.08
N GLY A 665 -16.12 -15.70 -25.88
CA GLY A 665 -16.52 -14.41 -25.34
C GLY A 665 -17.42 -13.60 -26.30
N ARG A 666 -17.47 -13.97 -27.59
CA ARG A 666 -18.45 -13.46 -28.57
C ARG A 666 -19.81 -14.18 -28.51
N SER A 667 -19.98 -15.18 -27.63
CA SER A 667 -21.13 -16.10 -27.60
C SER A 667 -21.32 -16.94 -28.89
N ASP A 668 -20.28 -17.09 -29.72
CA ASP A 668 -20.31 -17.81 -31.00
C ASP A 668 -19.93 -19.29 -30.81
N MET A 669 -20.71 -19.99 -30.00
CA MET A 669 -20.18 -21.15 -29.25
C MET A 669 -20.11 -22.45 -30.07
N ASP A 670 -20.90 -22.60 -31.13
CA ASP A 670 -20.73 -23.69 -32.10
C ASP A 670 -19.44 -23.54 -32.91
N ARG A 671 -18.98 -22.30 -33.13
CA ARG A 671 -17.68 -22.03 -33.78
C ARG A 671 -16.53 -22.34 -32.84
N ALA A 672 -16.58 -21.87 -31.60
CA ALA A 672 -15.57 -22.20 -30.60
C ALA A 672 -15.41 -23.74 -30.43
N ASN A 673 -16.52 -24.48 -30.33
CA ASN A 673 -16.48 -25.94 -30.24
C ASN A 673 -15.90 -26.63 -31.49
N LYS A 674 -16.17 -26.11 -32.69
CA LYS A 674 -15.52 -26.55 -33.92
C LYS A 674 -14.02 -26.23 -33.93
N VAL A 675 -13.60 -25.09 -33.37
CA VAL A 675 -12.17 -24.72 -33.27
C VAL A 675 -11.43 -25.64 -32.31
N PHE A 676 -11.94 -25.86 -31.09
CA PHE A 676 -11.33 -26.76 -30.11
C PHE A 676 -11.28 -28.22 -30.62
N SER A 677 -12.39 -28.75 -31.14
CA SER A 677 -12.40 -30.11 -31.70
C SER A 677 -11.48 -30.27 -32.92
N MET A 678 -11.43 -29.27 -33.81
CA MET A 678 -10.50 -29.28 -34.94
C MET A 678 -9.04 -29.34 -34.46
N ALA A 679 -8.64 -28.46 -33.54
CA ALA A 679 -7.28 -28.42 -33.00
C ALA A 679 -6.86 -29.74 -32.34
N LEU A 680 -7.73 -30.35 -31.52
CA LEU A 680 -7.49 -31.69 -30.94
C LEU A 680 -7.35 -32.78 -32.02
N THR A 681 -8.14 -32.73 -33.10
CA THR A 681 -8.05 -33.71 -34.20
C THR A 681 -6.86 -33.53 -35.14
N MET A 682 -6.11 -32.43 -35.06
CA MET A 682 -4.95 -32.18 -35.94
C MET A 682 -3.77 -33.10 -35.60
N HIS A 683 -3.62 -33.52 -34.35
CA HIS A 683 -2.57 -34.44 -33.90
C HIS A 683 -2.96 -35.91 -34.08
N LYS A 684 -3.03 -36.37 -35.34
CA LYS A 684 -3.23 -37.79 -35.69
C LYS A 684 -1.96 -38.63 -35.47
N GLY A 685 -1.63 -38.90 -34.20
CA GLY A 685 -0.48 -39.72 -33.82
C GLY A 685 -0.48 -40.08 -32.33
N GLY A 686 -1.28 -41.08 -31.95
CA GLY A 686 -1.75 -41.33 -30.58
C GLY A 686 -0.72 -41.71 -29.49
N ILE A 687 0.58 -41.48 -29.68
CA ILE A 687 1.63 -41.74 -28.66
C ILE A 687 2.62 -40.56 -28.52
N VAL A 688 2.49 -39.46 -29.28
CA VAL A 688 3.28 -38.24 -29.04
C VAL A 688 2.62 -37.41 -27.93
N LEU A 689 2.84 -37.89 -26.70
CA LEU A 689 2.74 -37.22 -25.40
C LEU A 689 1.92 -35.91 -25.36
N TRP A 690 0.83 -35.94 -24.58
CA TRP A 690 0.08 -34.80 -24.05
C TRP A 690 0.98 -33.61 -23.67
N THR A 691 1.27 -32.73 -24.63
CA THR A 691 2.02 -31.50 -24.39
C THR A 691 1.19 -30.56 -23.52
N TYR A 692 1.85 -29.66 -22.79
CA TYR A 692 1.19 -28.64 -21.97
C TYR A 692 0.03 -27.96 -22.73
N GLU A 693 0.26 -27.60 -23.99
CA GLU A 693 -0.70 -26.89 -24.85
C GLU A 693 -1.93 -27.75 -25.20
N ASN A 694 -1.74 -29.05 -25.48
CA ASN A 694 -2.84 -29.98 -25.69
C ASN A 694 -3.68 -30.16 -24.41
N ILE A 695 -3.03 -30.32 -23.25
CA ILE A 695 -3.73 -30.43 -21.97
C ILE A 695 -4.50 -29.16 -21.66
N LYS A 696 -3.89 -27.98 -21.89
CA LYS A 696 -4.51 -26.66 -21.66
C LYS A 696 -5.71 -26.40 -22.58
N LEU A 697 -5.60 -26.77 -23.86
CA LEU A 697 -6.72 -26.67 -24.81
C LEU A 697 -7.86 -27.63 -24.40
N TYR A 698 -7.53 -28.85 -23.98
CA TYR A 698 -8.50 -29.83 -23.48
C TYR A 698 -9.17 -29.37 -22.17
N HIS A 699 -8.39 -28.78 -21.24
CA HIS A 699 -8.85 -28.15 -20.01
C HIS A 699 -9.90 -27.07 -20.29
N ASN A 700 -9.56 -26.09 -21.14
CA ASN A 700 -10.45 -24.99 -21.51
C ASN A 700 -11.73 -25.47 -22.19
N TRP A 701 -11.63 -26.48 -23.05
CA TRP A 701 -12.80 -27.06 -23.69
C TRP A 701 -13.74 -27.78 -22.71
N ILE A 702 -13.23 -28.35 -21.61
CA ILE A 702 -14.07 -28.91 -20.54
C ILE A 702 -14.70 -27.79 -19.70
N TRP A 703 -13.90 -26.81 -19.26
CA TRP A 703 -14.37 -25.70 -18.43
C TRP A 703 -15.42 -24.82 -19.09
N GLU A 704 -15.34 -24.63 -20.41
CA GLU A 704 -16.40 -23.99 -21.21
C GLU A 704 -17.78 -24.59 -20.91
N ALA A 705 -17.90 -25.93 -20.92
CA ALA A 705 -19.17 -26.61 -20.67
C ALA A 705 -19.60 -26.50 -19.20
N LEU A 706 -18.65 -26.39 -18.26
CA LEU A 706 -18.91 -26.25 -16.83
C LEU A 706 -19.45 -24.86 -16.46
N HIS A 707 -18.83 -23.78 -16.97
CA HIS A 707 -19.33 -22.41 -16.75
C HIS A 707 -20.76 -22.20 -17.28
N ARG A 708 -21.18 -23.00 -18.26
CA ARG A 708 -22.54 -23.00 -18.84
C ARG A 708 -23.54 -23.82 -18.02
N GLY A 709 -23.10 -24.48 -16.93
CA GLY A 709 -23.91 -25.41 -16.14
C GLY A 709 -24.22 -26.74 -16.83
N ALA A 710 -23.67 -26.99 -18.03
CA ALA A 710 -23.96 -28.15 -18.86
C ALA A 710 -23.10 -29.37 -18.46
N GLN A 711 -23.26 -29.82 -17.22
CA GLN A 711 -22.42 -30.87 -16.60
C GLN A 711 -22.36 -32.16 -17.43
N ASN A 712 -23.47 -32.62 -18.01
CA ASN A 712 -23.49 -33.80 -18.88
C ASN A 712 -22.61 -33.61 -20.13
N HIS A 713 -22.66 -32.43 -20.77
CA HIS A 713 -21.80 -32.14 -21.93
C HIS A 713 -20.32 -32.06 -21.54
N ALA A 714 -19.99 -31.52 -20.37
CA ALA A 714 -18.62 -31.53 -19.86
C ALA A 714 -18.11 -32.95 -19.65
N LEU A 715 -18.93 -33.85 -19.10
CA LEU A 715 -18.57 -35.27 -18.94
C LEU A 715 -18.30 -35.98 -20.27
N TRP A 716 -19.11 -35.73 -21.30
CA TRP A 716 -18.84 -36.27 -22.63
C TRP A 716 -17.54 -35.70 -23.24
N ARG A 717 -17.22 -34.43 -23.00
CA ARG A 717 -15.91 -33.85 -23.39
C ARG A 717 -14.75 -34.50 -22.63
N THR A 718 -14.88 -34.79 -21.33
CA THR A 718 -13.82 -35.48 -20.54
C THR A 718 -13.48 -36.90 -21.01
N ILE A 719 -14.26 -37.48 -21.93
CA ILE A 719 -14.01 -38.80 -22.55
C ILE A 719 -13.49 -38.71 -23.98
N SER A 720 -13.34 -37.49 -24.50
CA SER A 720 -13.07 -37.22 -25.91
C SER A 720 -11.71 -36.52 -26.10
N PRO A 721 -10.58 -37.15 -25.71
CA PRO A 721 -9.25 -36.53 -25.82
C PRO A 721 -8.93 -36.13 -27.26
N ASP A 722 -9.38 -36.94 -28.23
CA ASP A 722 -9.23 -36.71 -29.67
C ASP A 722 -10.17 -35.63 -30.24
N GLY A 723 -10.87 -34.85 -29.39
CA GLY A 723 -11.81 -33.79 -29.80
C GLY A 723 -13.14 -34.25 -30.41
N LYS A 724 -13.32 -35.56 -30.66
CA LYS A 724 -14.54 -36.14 -31.21
C LYS A 724 -15.50 -36.57 -30.10
N ILE A 725 -16.50 -35.74 -29.80
CA ILE A 725 -17.56 -36.11 -28.86
C ILE A 725 -18.37 -37.29 -29.41
N PRO A 726 -18.47 -38.44 -28.71
CA PRO A 726 -19.40 -39.50 -29.07
C PRO A 726 -20.84 -38.97 -29.08
N ILE A 727 -21.62 -39.32 -30.09
CA ILE A 727 -23.03 -38.92 -30.15
C ILE A 727 -23.78 -39.61 -29.00
N PRO A 728 -24.32 -38.87 -28.00
CA PRO A 728 -24.98 -39.48 -26.87
C PRO A 728 -26.33 -40.08 -27.30
N ALA A 729 -26.67 -41.26 -26.77
CA ALA A 729 -27.92 -41.94 -27.11
C ALA A 729 -29.18 -41.18 -26.63
N SER A 730 -29.03 -40.30 -25.64
CA SER A 730 -30.04 -39.31 -25.22
C SER A 730 -29.35 -38.10 -24.56
N GLN A 731 -30.01 -36.94 -24.52
CA GLN A 731 -29.46 -35.70 -23.95
C GLN A 731 -29.10 -35.82 -22.45
N ASP A 732 -29.77 -36.72 -21.72
CA ASP A 732 -29.53 -37.00 -20.29
C ASP A 732 -28.58 -38.19 -20.05
N SER A 733 -28.12 -38.87 -21.10
CA SER A 733 -27.22 -40.02 -20.93
C SER A 733 -25.87 -39.57 -20.35
N ARG A 734 -25.47 -40.19 -19.24
CA ARG A 734 -24.13 -40.06 -18.67
C ARG A 734 -23.21 -41.09 -19.30
N PRO A 735 -21.91 -40.77 -19.49
CA PRO A 735 -20.97 -41.72 -20.03
C PRO A 735 -20.62 -42.84 -19.04
N THR A 736 -20.05 -43.94 -19.55
CA THR A 736 -19.64 -45.11 -18.78
C THR A 736 -18.58 -44.76 -17.71
N HIS A 737 -18.80 -45.23 -16.48
CA HIS A 737 -17.90 -45.01 -15.34
C HIS A 737 -16.45 -45.45 -15.63
N ASP A 738 -16.29 -46.59 -16.32
CA ASP A 738 -14.98 -47.16 -16.66
C ASP A 738 -14.16 -46.24 -17.58
N ALA A 739 -14.80 -45.50 -18.48
CA ALA A 739 -14.13 -44.55 -19.38
C ALA A 739 -13.59 -43.33 -18.61
N LEU A 740 -14.33 -42.85 -17.60
CA LEU A 740 -13.85 -41.79 -16.70
C LEU A 740 -12.65 -42.27 -15.87
N LEU A 741 -12.67 -43.54 -15.42
CA LEU A 741 -11.54 -44.13 -14.68
C LEU A 741 -10.30 -44.32 -15.56
N GLN A 742 -10.45 -44.75 -16.81
CA GLN A 742 -9.33 -44.88 -17.75
C GLN A 742 -8.61 -43.54 -17.98
N ILE A 743 -9.36 -42.45 -18.14
CA ILE A 743 -8.76 -41.13 -18.37
C ILE A 743 -8.19 -40.52 -17.09
N ARG A 744 -8.80 -40.81 -15.93
CA ARG A 744 -8.18 -40.51 -14.63
C ARG A 744 -6.80 -41.18 -14.49
N LEU A 745 -6.66 -42.45 -14.89
CA LEU A 745 -5.38 -43.17 -14.86
C LEU A 745 -4.37 -42.56 -15.83
N LEU A 746 -4.79 -42.22 -17.05
CA LEU A 746 -3.95 -41.57 -18.07
C LEU A 746 -3.41 -40.20 -17.60
N LEU A 747 -4.25 -39.39 -16.96
CA LEU A 747 -3.85 -38.11 -16.38
C LEU A 747 -2.91 -38.28 -15.18
N SER A 748 -3.14 -39.28 -14.32
CA SER A 748 -2.23 -39.62 -13.21
C SER A 748 -0.84 -39.97 -13.75
N GLU A 749 -0.78 -40.90 -14.71
CA GLU A 749 0.47 -41.32 -15.35
C GLU A 749 1.19 -40.15 -16.06
N ARG A 750 0.45 -39.25 -16.72
CA ARG A 750 1.03 -38.05 -17.33
C ARG A 750 1.55 -37.07 -16.28
N SER A 751 0.85 -36.87 -15.17
CA SER A 751 1.31 -36.00 -14.07
C SER A 751 2.61 -36.52 -13.46
N GLU A 752 2.72 -37.82 -13.19
CA GLU A 752 3.92 -38.45 -12.65
C GLU A 752 5.12 -38.31 -13.62
N ARG A 753 4.92 -38.57 -14.92
CA ARG A 753 5.94 -38.33 -15.95
C ARG A 753 6.36 -36.87 -16.03
N ALA A 754 5.41 -35.93 -15.94
CA ALA A 754 5.69 -34.50 -15.99
C ALA A 754 6.51 -34.03 -14.78
N LEU A 755 6.21 -34.56 -13.58
CA LEU A 755 7.01 -34.27 -12.37
C LEU A 755 8.44 -34.80 -12.48
N LEU A 756 8.64 -35.99 -13.06
CA LEU A 756 9.98 -36.56 -13.33
C LEU A 756 10.77 -35.74 -14.37
N ASN A 757 10.10 -35.17 -15.37
CA ASN A 757 10.71 -34.33 -16.40
C ASN A 757 10.91 -32.85 -15.97
N HIS A 758 10.52 -32.47 -14.75
CA HIS A 758 10.43 -31.08 -14.29
C HIS A 758 9.45 -30.18 -15.09
N GLU A 759 8.50 -30.77 -15.83
CA GLU A 759 7.39 -30.09 -16.51
C GLU A 759 6.27 -29.72 -15.51
N PHE A 760 6.54 -28.84 -14.55
CA PHE A 760 5.62 -28.57 -13.43
C PHE A 760 4.25 -28.06 -13.87
N GLU A 761 4.16 -27.20 -14.89
CA GLU A 761 2.87 -26.69 -15.40
C GLU A 761 1.99 -27.81 -15.97
N THR A 762 2.58 -28.73 -16.74
CA THR A 762 1.90 -29.93 -17.27
C THR A 762 1.36 -30.80 -16.14
N ALA A 763 2.14 -31.00 -15.07
CA ALA A 763 1.71 -31.77 -13.91
C ALA A 763 0.52 -31.11 -13.20
N ILE A 764 0.59 -29.80 -12.95
CA ILE A 764 -0.46 -29.02 -12.28
C ILE A 764 -1.79 -29.08 -13.05
N LEU A 765 -1.76 -28.86 -14.37
CA LEU A 765 -2.95 -28.98 -15.22
C LEU A 765 -3.51 -30.40 -15.24
N SER A 766 -2.64 -31.42 -15.35
CA SER A 766 -3.07 -32.82 -15.31
C SER A 766 -3.79 -33.15 -13.99
N THR A 767 -3.24 -32.69 -12.86
CA THR A 767 -3.80 -32.88 -11.52
C THR A 767 -5.13 -32.15 -11.34
N SER A 768 -5.29 -30.92 -11.84
CA SER A 768 -6.58 -30.20 -11.75
C SER A 768 -7.69 -30.90 -12.55
N MET A 769 -7.36 -31.44 -13.73
CA MET A 769 -8.29 -32.24 -14.53
C MET A 769 -8.62 -33.59 -13.87
N GLN A 770 -7.64 -34.26 -13.26
CA GLN A 770 -7.84 -35.48 -12.50
C GLN A 770 -8.76 -35.26 -11.29
N ALA A 771 -8.57 -34.16 -10.54
CA ALA A 771 -9.41 -33.79 -9.41
C ALA A 771 -10.87 -33.50 -9.84
N LEU A 772 -11.04 -32.80 -10.96
CA LEU A 772 -12.35 -32.51 -11.58
C LEU A 772 -13.08 -33.80 -12.02
N ILE A 773 -12.37 -34.77 -12.60
CA ILE A 773 -12.97 -36.09 -12.93
C ILE A 773 -13.37 -36.85 -11.65
N VAL A 774 -12.51 -36.87 -10.62
CA VAL A 774 -12.80 -37.50 -9.33
C VAL A 774 -14.02 -36.86 -8.65
N TYR A 775 -14.16 -35.52 -8.72
CA TYR A 775 -15.31 -34.79 -8.22
C TYR A 775 -16.63 -35.29 -8.83
N PHE A 776 -16.67 -35.48 -10.16
CA PHE A 776 -17.88 -35.97 -10.82
C PHE A 776 -18.15 -37.45 -10.57
N ILE A 777 -17.11 -38.31 -10.57
CA ILE A 777 -17.21 -39.73 -10.25
C ILE A 777 -17.86 -39.93 -8.87
N ASN A 778 -17.42 -39.15 -7.87
CA ASN A 778 -17.87 -39.29 -6.48
C ASN A 778 -19.16 -38.53 -6.14
N GLY A 779 -19.91 -38.06 -7.15
CA GLY A 779 -21.20 -37.39 -6.95
C GLY A 779 -21.07 -35.99 -6.34
N ALA A 780 -20.17 -35.16 -6.89
CA ALA A 780 -19.92 -33.77 -6.48
C ALA A 780 -19.39 -33.60 -5.04
N LYS A 781 -18.64 -34.59 -4.53
CA LYS A 781 -17.95 -34.52 -3.23
C LYS A 781 -16.58 -33.84 -3.36
N ALA A 782 -16.48 -32.58 -2.94
CA ALA A 782 -15.24 -31.79 -3.01
C ALA A 782 -14.06 -32.41 -2.22
N GLU A 783 -14.33 -33.11 -1.12
CA GLU A 783 -13.31 -33.75 -0.25
C GLU A 783 -12.37 -34.65 -1.08
N SER A 784 -12.93 -35.53 -1.92
CA SER A 784 -12.15 -36.45 -2.76
C SER A 784 -11.35 -35.78 -3.90
N ALA A 785 -11.74 -34.58 -4.33
CA ALA A 785 -10.99 -33.80 -5.31
C ALA A 785 -9.83 -33.04 -4.62
N LEU A 786 -10.06 -32.56 -3.39
CA LEU A 786 -9.03 -31.93 -2.58
C LEU A 786 -7.92 -32.92 -2.17
N GLU A 787 -8.23 -34.20 -1.94
CA GLU A 787 -7.22 -35.24 -1.70
C GLU A 787 -6.19 -35.35 -2.85
N VAL A 788 -6.65 -35.23 -4.10
CA VAL A 788 -5.79 -35.24 -5.30
C VAL A 788 -4.87 -34.00 -5.33
N HIS A 789 -5.40 -32.82 -5.02
CA HIS A 789 -4.58 -31.61 -4.91
C HIS A 789 -3.63 -31.62 -3.70
N GLN A 790 -4.03 -32.26 -2.60
CA GLN A 790 -3.20 -32.42 -1.41
C GLN A 790 -2.01 -33.35 -1.66
N SER A 791 -2.15 -34.39 -2.48
CA SER A 791 -1.03 -35.28 -2.83
C SER A 791 0.06 -34.54 -3.62
N LEU A 792 -0.32 -33.73 -4.63
CA LEU A 792 0.62 -32.88 -5.35
C LEU A 792 1.25 -31.80 -4.44
N SER A 793 0.45 -31.20 -3.54
CA SER A 793 0.95 -30.23 -2.57
C SER A 793 1.98 -30.85 -1.61
N ALA A 794 1.74 -32.08 -1.14
CA ALA A 794 2.66 -32.83 -0.32
C ALA A 794 3.97 -33.16 -1.07
N TRP A 795 3.85 -33.59 -2.34
CA TRP A 795 4.99 -33.80 -3.22
C TRP A 795 5.85 -32.52 -3.34
N MET A 796 5.23 -31.38 -3.66
CA MET A 796 5.92 -30.08 -3.73
C MET A 796 6.61 -29.69 -2.41
N THR A 797 5.99 -29.96 -1.25
CA THR A 797 6.65 -29.70 0.04
C THR A 797 7.87 -30.60 0.28
N SER A 798 7.80 -31.88 -0.09
CA SER A 798 8.94 -32.80 0.06
C SER A 798 10.13 -32.42 -0.82
N HIS A 799 9.86 -31.78 -1.97
CA HIS A 799 10.87 -31.32 -2.94
C HIS A 799 11.28 -29.85 -2.72
N LYS A 800 10.91 -29.21 -1.60
CA LYS A 800 11.19 -27.79 -1.27
C LYS A 800 10.60 -26.76 -2.25
N LEU A 801 9.64 -27.15 -3.09
CA LEU A 801 8.97 -26.29 -4.06
C LEU A 801 7.74 -25.58 -3.49
N SER A 802 7.48 -25.66 -2.18
CA SER A 802 6.26 -25.18 -1.53
C SER A 802 5.95 -23.72 -1.82
N ASN A 803 6.97 -22.86 -1.88
CA ASN A 803 6.87 -21.41 -2.04
C ASN A 803 7.20 -20.95 -3.48
N SER A 804 7.30 -21.88 -4.43
CA SER A 804 7.57 -21.59 -5.84
C SER A 804 6.36 -20.99 -6.56
N MET A 805 6.60 -20.32 -7.69
CA MET A 805 5.54 -19.82 -8.58
C MET A 805 4.59 -20.93 -9.05
N TYR A 806 5.12 -22.14 -9.27
CA TYR A 806 4.33 -23.32 -9.62
C TYR A 806 3.36 -23.74 -8.51
N ALA A 807 3.77 -23.62 -7.24
CA ALA A 807 2.90 -23.90 -6.11
C ALA A 807 1.82 -22.80 -5.92
N GLU A 808 2.09 -21.56 -6.31
CA GLU A 808 1.08 -20.50 -6.39
C GLU A 808 0.07 -20.77 -7.51
N LEU A 809 0.55 -21.12 -8.71
CA LEU A 809 -0.30 -21.51 -9.84
C LEU A 809 -1.20 -22.71 -9.49
N HIS A 810 -0.66 -23.72 -8.78
CA HIS A 810 -1.46 -24.83 -8.29
C HIS A 810 -2.55 -24.38 -7.29
N ALA A 811 -2.23 -23.43 -6.40
CA ALA A 811 -3.20 -22.85 -5.48
C ALA A 811 -4.31 -22.08 -6.20
N GLN A 812 -4.01 -21.43 -7.34
CA GLN A 812 -5.03 -20.79 -8.19
C GLN A 812 -6.02 -21.82 -8.76
N TYR A 813 -5.55 -22.90 -9.41
CA TYR A 813 -6.45 -23.95 -9.91
C TYR A 813 -7.27 -24.63 -8.80
N MET A 814 -6.72 -24.76 -7.58
CA MET A 814 -7.49 -25.20 -6.42
C MET A 814 -8.60 -24.20 -6.04
N ALA A 815 -8.32 -22.90 -6.12
CA ALA A 815 -9.29 -21.84 -5.88
C ALA A 815 -10.41 -21.84 -6.94
N ASP A 816 -10.07 -21.99 -8.22
CA ASP A 816 -11.04 -22.01 -9.32
C ASP A 816 -12.00 -23.22 -9.20
N PHE A 817 -11.46 -24.39 -8.83
CA PHE A 817 -12.25 -25.57 -8.48
C PHE A 817 -13.17 -25.32 -7.27
N LEU A 818 -12.66 -24.68 -6.21
CA LEU A 818 -13.45 -24.36 -5.01
C LEU A 818 -14.52 -23.29 -5.29
N ALA A 819 -14.26 -22.33 -6.17
CA ALA A 819 -15.22 -21.33 -6.64
C ALA A 819 -16.35 -22.02 -7.42
N TYR A 820 -16.02 -22.90 -8.36
CA TYR A 820 -17.01 -23.72 -9.08
C TYR A 820 -17.84 -24.58 -8.12
N HIS A 821 -17.22 -25.24 -7.14
CA HIS A 821 -17.95 -25.99 -6.10
C HIS A 821 -18.88 -25.07 -5.29
N ALA A 822 -18.42 -23.89 -4.89
CA ALA A 822 -19.20 -22.93 -4.10
C ALA A 822 -20.41 -22.35 -4.85
N MET A 823 -20.37 -22.31 -6.19
CA MET A 823 -21.45 -21.84 -7.06
C MET A 823 -22.44 -22.94 -7.48
N HIS A 824 -21.95 -24.15 -7.78
CA HIS A 824 -22.76 -25.19 -8.43
C HIS A 824 -23.15 -26.38 -7.54
N ALA A 825 -22.59 -26.52 -6.34
CA ALA A 825 -22.96 -27.62 -5.44
C ALA A 825 -24.23 -27.30 -4.63
N ALA A 826 -25.12 -28.30 -4.51
CA ALA A 826 -26.36 -28.18 -3.75
C ALA A 826 -26.15 -27.98 -2.24
N ILE A 827 -25.03 -28.48 -1.69
CA ILE A 827 -24.65 -28.32 -0.28
C ILE A 827 -23.16 -27.95 -0.25
N VAL A 828 -22.86 -26.72 0.16
CA VAL A 828 -21.49 -26.21 0.32
C VAL A 828 -21.16 -26.18 1.81
N LYS A 829 -20.10 -26.88 2.23
CA LYS A 829 -19.56 -26.79 3.61
C LYS A 829 -18.57 -25.62 3.69
N PRO A 830 -18.86 -24.48 4.34
CA PRO A 830 -17.94 -23.33 4.34
C PRO A 830 -16.65 -23.61 5.12
N ALA A 831 -16.72 -24.55 6.09
CA ALA A 831 -15.56 -25.04 6.81
C ALA A 831 -14.56 -25.76 5.90
N LEU A 832 -15.03 -26.52 4.90
CA LEU A 832 -14.17 -27.23 3.95
C LEU A 832 -13.37 -26.24 3.10
N ILE A 833 -14.04 -25.21 2.56
CA ILE A 833 -13.40 -24.13 1.79
C ILE A 833 -12.36 -23.41 2.66
N ARG A 834 -12.69 -23.07 3.92
CA ARG A 834 -11.73 -22.48 4.87
C ARG A 834 -10.52 -23.37 5.13
N THR A 835 -10.72 -24.65 5.47
CA THR A 835 -9.61 -25.58 5.76
C THR A 835 -8.69 -25.81 4.56
N ALA A 836 -9.19 -25.65 3.33
CA ALA A 836 -8.39 -25.71 2.12
C ALA A 836 -7.63 -24.40 1.85
N LEU A 837 -8.27 -23.23 2.04
CA LEU A 837 -7.69 -21.93 1.70
C LEU A 837 -6.74 -21.36 2.77
N GLU A 838 -7.01 -21.53 4.06
CA GLU A 838 -6.17 -20.98 5.15
C GLU A 838 -4.67 -21.36 5.03
N PRO A 839 -4.27 -22.63 4.79
CA PRO A 839 -2.86 -22.97 4.60
C PRO A 839 -2.26 -22.50 3.26
N LEU A 840 -3.10 -22.18 2.27
CA LEU A 840 -2.65 -21.61 0.99
C LEU A 840 -2.41 -20.10 1.11
N ILE A 841 -3.34 -19.37 1.75
CA ILE A 841 -3.20 -17.94 2.04
C ILE A 841 -2.00 -17.70 2.96
N ALA A 842 -1.78 -18.56 3.96
CA ALA A 842 -0.61 -18.50 4.82
C ALA A 842 0.73 -18.62 4.07
N ARG A 843 0.73 -19.18 2.86
CA ARG A 843 1.91 -19.36 1.99
C ARG A 843 1.99 -18.33 0.86
N PHE A 844 0.84 -17.88 0.37
CA PHE A 844 0.69 -16.92 -0.72
C PHE A 844 -0.22 -15.76 -0.29
N PRO A 845 0.21 -14.92 0.68
CA PRO A 845 -0.65 -13.88 1.27
C PRO A 845 -1.00 -12.76 0.27
N ASN A 846 -0.24 -12.65 -0.83
CA ASN A 846 -0.42 -11.62 -1.85
C ASN A 846 -1.37 -12.04 -2.98
N ASN A 847 -1.80 -13.30 -3.06
CA ASN A 847 -2.62 -13.78 -4.17
C ASN A 847 -4.08 -13.35 -4.03
N THR A 848 -4.53 -12.43 -4.89
CA THR A 848 -5.86 -11.82 -4.78
C THR A 848 -7.01 -12.77 -5.13
N ILE A 849 -6.76 -13.86 -5.86
CA ILE A 849 -7.78 -14.90 -6.16
C ILE A 849 -8.11 -15.68 -4.88
N LEU A 850 -7.09 -16.12 -4.14
CA LEU A 850 -7.28 -16.80 -2.85
C LEU A 850 -8.02 -15.92 -1.83
N LEU A 851 -7.61 -14.66 -1.72
CA LEU A 851 -8.20 -13.70 -0.79
C LEU A 851 -9.66 -13.34 -1.15
N SER A 852 -9.96 -13.09 -2.43
CA SER A 852 -11.32 -12.78 -2.88
C SER A 852 -12.28 -13.95 -2.70
N LEU A 853 -11.84 -15.20 -2.97
CA LEU A 853 -12.64 -16.39 -2.72
C LEU A 853 -12.89 -16.62 -1.22
N TYR A 854 -11.89 -16.40 -0.36
CA TYR A 854 -12.06 -16.49 1.10
C TYR A 854 -13.03 -15.44 1.63
N ALA A 855 -12.90 -14.18 1.17
CA ALA A 855 -13.82 -13.10 1.52
C ALA A 855 -15.26 -13.39 1.04
N ALA A 856 -15.44 -13.88 -0.19
CA ALA A 856 -16.74 -14.28 -0.71
C ALA A 856 -17.36 -15.45 0.07
N ASN A 857 -16.55 -16.41 0.54
CA ASN A 857 -17.02 -17.52 1.36
C ASN A 857 -17.51 -17.06 2.75
N GLU A 858 -16.78 -16.18 3.44
CA GLU A 858 -17.19 -15.71 4.77
C GLU A 858 -18.34 -14.70 4.72
N ALA A 859 -18.40 -13.85 3.68
CA ALA A 859 -19.48 -12.88 3.48
C ALA A 859 -20.86 -13.54 3.32
N ARG A 860 -20.92 -14.80 2.84
CA ARG A 860 -22.17 -15.60 2.78
C ARG A 860 -22.77 -15.90 4.16
N PHE A 861 -21.99 -15.76 5.24
CA PHE A 861 -22.38 -16.12 6.61
C PHE A 861 -22.17 -14.99 7.63
N ALA A 862 -21.81 -13.78 7.18
CA ALA A 862 -21.54 -12.60 8.01
C ALA A 862 -20.49 -12.81 9.12
N ILE A 863 -19.47 -13.64 8.86
CA ILE A 863 -18.36 -13.90 9.82
C ILE A 863 -17.12 -13.10 9.42
N ASP A 864 -17.32 -11.80 9.25
CA ASP A 864 -16.41 -10.88 8.56
C ASP A 864 -15.14 -10.53 9.36
N ASP A 865 -15.03 -10.96 10.61
CA ASP A 865 -13.86 -10.69 11.45
C ASP A 865 -12.74 -11.73 11.27
N ARG A 866 -13.02 -12.89 10.66
CA ARG A 866 -11.97 -13.87 10.32
C ARG A 866 -11.06 -13.37 9.21
N VAL A 867 -11.63 -12.76 8.17
CA VAL A 867 -10.88 -12.15 7.06
C VAL A 867 -9.96 -11.05 7.60
N ARG A 868 -10.52 -10.14 8.41
CA ARG A 868 -9.76 -9.10 9.14
C ARG A 868 -8.64 -9.72 9.99
N GLY A 869 -8.93 -10.81 10.71
CA GLY A 869 -7.95 -11.53 11.53
C GLY A 869 -6.88 -12.30 10.74
N ILE A 870 -7.07 -12.60 9.45
CA ILE A 870 -6.02 -13.12 8.56
C ILE A 870 -5.15 -11.97 8.06
N LEU A 871 -5.77 -10.92 7.51
CA LEU A 871 -5.07 -9.73 7.02
C LEU A 871 -4.18 -9.12 8.13
N GLN A 872 -4.74 -8.91 9.33
CA GLN A 872 -3.98 -8.42 10.49
C GLN A 872 -2.89 -9.38 11.00
N ARG A 873 -3.02 -10.70 10.80
CA ARG A 873 -1.95 -11.64 11.14
C ARG A 873 -0.75 -11.48 10.21
N HIS A 874 -1.00 -11.23 8.93
CA HIS A 874 0.06 -10.90 7.97
C HIS A 874 0.67 -9.52 8.25
N ASP A 875 -0.14 -8.50 8.57
CA ASP A 875 0.35 -7.18 9.01
C ASP A 875 1.30 -7.25 10.23
N LEU A 876 1.05 -8.18 11.15
CA LEU A 876 1.78 -8.32 12.42
C LEU A 876 2.99 -9.27 12.35
N GLN A 877 3.06 -10.16 11.36
CA GLN A 877 4.18 -11.10 11.21
C GLN A 877 5.35 -10.53 10.40
N GLY A 878 5.11 -9.55 9.54
CA GLY A 878 6.17 -8.78 8.89
C GLY A 878 5.63 -7.72 7.93
N ALA A 879 5.87 -6.45 8.22
CA ALA A 879 5.50 -5.34 7.32
C ALA A 879 6.26 -5.34 5.98
N GLU A 880 7.27 -6.20 5.84
CA GLU A 880 8.09 -6.39 4.63
C GLU A 880 7.50 -7.46 3.68
N GLU A 881 6.59 -8.32 4.14
CA GLU A 881 6.01 -9.41 3.33
C GLU A 881 4.66 -9.04 2.65
N THR A 882 3.96 -8.03 3.17
CA THR A 882 2.65 -7.60 2.67
C THR A 882 2.77 -6.64 1.49
N SER A 883 2.59 -7.18 0.26
CA SER A 883 2.65 -6.37 -0.96
C SER A 883 1.58 -5.27 -1.01
N VAL A 884 1.81 -4.28 -1.88
CA VAL A 884 0.81 -3.23 -2.21
C VAL A 884 -0.55 -3.82 -2.57
N ALA A 885 -0.59 -4.97 -3.27
CA ALA A 885 -1.84 -5.64 -3.63
C ALA A 885 -2.57 -6.21 -2.40
N GLY A 886 -1.85 -6.71 -1.40
CA GLY A 886 -2.43 -7.15 -0.12
C GLY A 886 -3.06 -6.00 0.67
N TRP A 887 -2.37 -4.86 0.75
CA TRP A 887 -2.90 -3.65 1.38
C TRP A 887 -4.14 -3.10 0.65
N LEU A 888 -4.10 -3.02 -0.69
CA LEU A 888 -5.24 -2.60 -1.50
C LEU A 888 -6.42 -3.57 -1.38
N PHE A 889 -6.16 -4.88 -1.26
CA PHE A 889 -7.20 -5.86 -0.96
C PHE A 889 -7.84 -5.61 0.41
N ALA A 890 -7.04 -5.39 1.46
CA ALA A 890 -7.55 -5.14 2.81
C ALA A 890 -8.42 -3.87 2.86
N ILE A 891 -8.01 -2.81 2.16
CA ILE A 891 -8.76 -1.56 2.01
C ILE A 891 -10.07 -1.80 1.25
N HIS A 892 -10.03 -2.47 0.10
CA HIS A 892 -11.23 -2.82 -0.68
C HIS A 892 -12.20 -3.68 0.13
N TYR A 893 -11.70 -4.67 0.87
CA TYR A 893 -12.51 -5.52 1.74
C TYR A 893 -13.26 -4.72 2.82
N GLU A 894 -12.58 -3.83 3.56
CA GLU A 894 -13.25 -2.98 4.55
C GLU A 894 -14.24 -1.99 3.91
N LEU A 895 -13.96 -1.47 2.71
CA LEU A 895 -14.89 -0.63 1.95
C LEU A 895 -16.15 -1.40 1.51
N GLN A 896 -16.03 -2.67 1.13
CA GLN A 896 -17.17 -3.51 0.74
C GLN A 896 -17.95 -4.07 1.95
N LYS A 897 -17.29 -4.30 3.10
CA LYS A 897 -17.90 -4.80 4.34
C LYS A 897 -18.98 -3.85 4.89
N GLY A 898 -18.73 -2.54 4.83
CA GLY A 898 -19.70 -1.48 5.18
C GLY A 898 -20.02 -1.37 6.68
N ASP A 899 -20.75 -0.30 7.04
CA ASP A 899 -21.00 0.10 8.44
C ASP A 899 -21.71 -0.98 9.27
N ILE A 900 -22.63 -1.74 8.67
CA ILE A 900 -23.48 -2.73 9.37
C ILE A 900 -22.65 -3.89 9.97
N ALA A 901 -21.55 -4.26 9.31
CA ALA A 901 -20.65 -5.32 9.75
C ALA A 901 -19.46 -4.79 10.57
N GLY A 902 -19.48 -3.52 11.00
CA GLY A 902 -18.41 -2.95 11.83
C GLY A 902 -17.13 -2.60 11.07
N SER A 903 -17.23 -2.29 9.77
CA SER A 903 -16.27 -1.38 9.14
C SER A 903 -16.64 0.05 9.53
N THR A 904 -15.66 0.94 9.69
CA THR A 904 -15.91 2.36 9.98
C THR A 904 -14.97 3.22 9.18
N SER A 905 -15.31 4.48 8.94
CA SER A 905 -14.37 5.40 8.30
C SER A 905 -13.09 5.67 9.12
N HIS A 906 -13.02 5.23 10.38
CA HIS A 906 -11.77 5.23 11.16
C HIS A 906 -10.92 3.97 10.91
N SER A 907 -11.53 2.78 10.73
CA SER A 907 -10.76 1.56 10.39
C SER A 907 -10.18 1.64 8.99
N VAL A 908 -10.94 2.18 8.02
CA VAL A 908 -10.43 2.43 6.66
C VAL A 908 -9.28 3.44 6.65
N ARG A 909 -9.38 4.56 7.40
CA ARG A 909 -8.27 5.50 7.60
C ARG A 909 -7.05 4.85 8.23
N ALA A 910 -7.24 4.04 9.26
CA ALA A 910 -6.15 3.34 9.93
C ALA A 910 -5.42 2.37 8.98
N LEU A 911 -6.14 1.69 8.07
CA LEU A 911 -5.52 0.88 7.01
C LEU A 911 -4.76 1.73 6.00
N PHE A 912 -5.33 2.83 5.51
CA PHE A 912 -4.60 3.76 4.62
C PHE A 912 -3.30 4.26 5.27
N HIS A 913 -3.36 4.78 6.51
CA HIS A 913 -2.16 5.24 7.24
C HIS A 913 -1.13 4.13 7.47
N ARG A 914 -1.55 2.88 7.71
CA ARG A 914 -0.64 1.73 7.83
C ARG A 914 0.01 1.38 6.50
N ALA A 915 -0.77 1.35 5.41
CA ALA A 915 -0.28 1.06 4.07
C ALA A 915 0.70 2.14 3.57
N THR A 916 0.41 3.43 3.76
CA THR A 916 1.29 4.54 3.36
C THR A 916 2.54 4.68 4.24
N ALA A 917 2.52 4.15 5.47
CA ALA A 917 3.68 4.13 6.36
C ALA A 917 4.55 2.85 6.21
N ALA A 918 4.14 1.93 5.33
CA ALA A 918 4.85 0.72 4.95
C ALA A 918 5.23 0.80 3.45
N ILE A 919 5.12 -0.32 2.72
CA ILE A 919 5.51 -0.43 1.30
C ILE A 919 4.70 0.50 0.37
N GLY A 920 3.51 0.93 0.79
CA GLY A 920 2.64 1.81 0.00
C GLY A 920 3.06 3.29 -0.06
N GLN A 921 4.11 3.70 0.67
CA GLN A 921 4.60 5.09 0.70
C GLN A 921 4.82 5.68 -0.70
N HIS A 922 5.44 4.90 -1.59
CA HIS A 922 5.81 5.30 -2.96
C HIS A 922 4.83 4.79 -4.03
N CYS A 923 3.61 4.43 -3.65
CA CYS A 923 2.57 3.91 -4.56
C CYS A 923 1.53 4.99 -4.90
N PRO A 924 1.55 5.55 -6.12
CA PRO A 924 0.55 6.54 -6.54
C PRO A 924 -0.90 6.07 -6.43
N ALA A 925 -1.24 4.85 -6.86
CA ALA A 925 -2.61 4.32 -6.80
C ALA A 925 -3.19 4.30 -5.37
N LEU A 926 -2.33 4.03 -4.36
CA LEU A 926 -2.74 4.06 -2.96
C LEU A 926 -3.07 5.50 -2.52
N TRP A 927 -2.23 6.47 -2.86
CA TRP A 927 -2.46 7.88 -2.51
C TRP A 927 -3.68 8.48 -3.22
N ILE A 928 -3.90 8.18 -4.51
CA ILE A 928 -5.10 8.64 -5.22
C ILE A 928 -6.36 8.00 -4.64
N SER A 929 -6.35 6.69 -4.36
CA SER A 929 -7.50 6.03 -3.73
C SER A 929 -7.78 6.57 -2.32
N TYR A 930 -6.76 6.93 -1.55
CA TYR A 930 -6.92 7.57 -0.24
C TYR A 930 -7.55 8.97 -0.33
N LEU A 931 -7.08 9.82 -1.27
CA LEU A 931 -7.69 11.14 -1.50
C LEU A 931 -9.13 11.06 -1.98
N ARG A 932 -9.42 10.15 -2.92
CA ARG A 932 -10.80 9.90 -3.37
C ARG A 932 -11.69 9.39 -2.24
N PHE A 933 -11.16 8.57 -1.32
CA PHE A 933 -11.88 8.16 -0.11
C PHE A 933 -12.17 9.34 0.85
N GLU A 934 -11.22 10.21 1.16
CA GLU A 934 -11.51 11.38 2.01
C GLU A 934 -12.47 12.37 1.32
N LEU A 935 -12.43 12.46 -0.02
CA LEU A 935 -13.40 13.24 -0.81
C LEU A 935 -14.83 12.68 -0.71
N THR A 936 -15.04 11.36 -0.77
CA THR A 936 -16.39 10.78 -0.54
C THR A 936 -16.86 11.06 0.88
N GLN A 937 -15.98 10.93 1.88
CA GLN A 937 -16.28 11.25 3.27
C GLN A 937 -16.62 12.73 3.50
N PHE A 938 -15.94 13.65 2.82
CA PHE A 938 -16.27 15.08 2.83
C PHE A 938 -17.65 15.36 2.22
N ARG A 939 -17.95 14.78 1.05
CA ARG A 939 -19.26 14.90 0.38
C ARG A 939 -20.38 14.32 1.24
N GLU A 940 -20.16 13.20 1.94
CA GLU A 940 -21.12 12.63 2.89
C GLU A 940 -21.39 13.57 4.07
N GLU A 941 -20.37 14.13 4.70
CA GLU A 941 -20.52 15.07 5.82
C GLU A 941 -21.20 16.38 5.39
N GLN A 942 -20.89 16.88 4.18
CA GLN A 942 -21.58 18.02 3.57
C GLN A 942 -23.08 17.71 3.33
N ALA A 943 -23.41 16.55 2.77
CA ALA A 943 -24.79 16.11 2.57
C ALA A 943 -25.54 15.88 3.90
N ARG A 944 -24.87 15.36 4.93
CA ARG A 944 -25.42 15.22 6.30
C ARG A 944 -25.72 16.58 6.92
N SER A 945 -24.83 17.57 6.74
CA SER A 945 -25.04 18.95 7.17
C SER A 945 -26.26 19.57 6.48
N LEU A 946 -26.33 19.53 5.14
CA LEU A 946 -27.43 20.08 4.34
C LEU A 946 -28.80 19.46 4.67
N LYS A 947 -28.86 18.17 5.03
CA LYS A 947 -30.11 17.49 5.40
C LYS A 947 -30.64 17.86 6.79
N ARG A 948 -29.79 18.35 7.71
CA ARG A 948 -30.16 18.59 9.12
C ARG A 948 -30.41 20.04 9.49
N THR A 949 -30.05 21.01 8.65
CA THR A 949 -30.22 22.47 8.90
C THR A 949 -31.67 22.97 9.07
N LYS A 950 -32.69 22.10 9.01
CA LYS A 950 -34.10 22.46 9.22
C LYS A 950 -34.61 22.34 10.66
N LYS A 951 -33.86 21.76 11.61
CA LYS A 951 -34.20 21.75 13.05
C LYS A 951 -32.95 21.79 13.93
N GLU A 952 -33.03 22.58 15.02
CA GLU A 952 -32.13 22.64 16.19
C GLU A 952 -30.76 23.36 16.06
N ASP A 953 -30.29 23.88 17.20
CA ASP A 953 -29.18 24.84 17.37
C ASP A 953 -27.76 24.27 17.15
N GLY A 954 -27.63 23.17 16.41
CA GLY A 954 -26.38 22.41 16.24
C GLY A 954 -25.45 22.88 15.11
N LYS A 955 -25.58 24.12 14.60
CA LYS A 955 -24.87 24.57 13.37
C LYS A 955 -23.35 24.45 13.48
N ASP A 956 -22.77 24.89 14.59
CA ASP A 956 -21.31 24.90 14.79
C ASP A 956 -20.69 23.50 14.81
N TYR A 957 -21.40 22.50 15.36
CA TYR A 957 -20.90 21.12 15.39
C TYR A 957 -20.74 20.54 13.98
N HIS A 958 -21.72 20.75 13.11
CA HIS A 958 -21.68 20.24 11.74
C HIS A 958 -20.72 21.02 10.84
N THR A 959 -20.62 22.35 10.99
CA THR A 959 -19.61 23.14 10.25
C THR A 959 -18.19 22.78 10.68
N ASN A 960 -17.96 22.49 11.97
CA ASN A 960 -16.67 22.01 12.46
C ASN A 960 -16.30 20.63 11.89
N ARG A 961 -17.25 19.70 11.72
CA ARG A 961 -17.02 18.40 11.06
C ARG A 961 -16.66 18.53 9.59
N VAL A 962 -17.36 19.41 8.85
CA VAL A 962 -17.03 19.70 7.44
C VAL A 962 -15.65 20.36 7.32
N ARG A 963 -15.31 21.31 8.22
CA ARG A 963 -13.97 21.92 8.26
C ARG A 963 -12.88 20.89 8.56
N ALA A 964 -13.10 20.00 9.52
CA ALA A 964 -12.15 18.92 9.84
C ALA A 964 -11.99 17.92 8.69
N ALA A 965 -13.06 17.64 7.93
CA ALA A 965 -12.95 16.82 6.72
C ALA A 965 -12.15 17.51 5.60
N LYS A 966 -12.37 18.82 5.37
CA LYS A 966 -11.56 19.63 4.45
C LYS A 966 -10.07 19.64 4.87
N GLN A 967 -9.81 19.79 6.16
CA GLN A 967 -8.44 19.76 6.71
C GLN A 967 -7.76 18.40 6.48
N ARG A 968 -8.46 17.28 6.72
CA ARG A 968 -7.90 15.95 6.43
C ARG A 968 -7.51 15.79 4.96
N ILE A 969 -8.34 16.22 4.01
CA ILE A 969 -7.99 16.18 2.58
C ILE A 969 -6.68 16.93 2.30
N ARG A 970 -6.49 18.11 2.92
CA ARG A 970 -5.26 18.90 2.79
C ARG A 970 -4.05 18.21 3.40
N GLU A 971 -4.19 17.62 4.60
CA GLU A 971 -3.12 16.88 5.28
C GLU A 971 -2.72 15.63 4.48
N SER A 972 -3.69 14.85 4.00
CA SER A 972 -3.45 13.69 3.13
C SER A 972 -2.82 14.08 1.80
N PHE A 973 -3.22 15.21 1.20
CA PHE A 973 -2.62 15.69 -0.05
C PHE A 973 -1.18 16.17 0.15
N GLN A 974 -0.90 16.93 1.22
CA GLN A 974 0.44 17.40 1.54
C GLN A 974 1.39 16.21 1.84
N HIS A 975 0.93 15.21 2.58
CA HIS A 975 1.72 14.00 2.84
C HIS A 975 1.94 13.17 1.56
N GLY A 976 0.94 13.06 0.67
CA GLY A 976 1.13 12.41 -0.63
C GLY A 976 2.11 13.19 -1.52
N LEU A 977 2.05 14.52 -1.52
CA LEU A 977 2.95 15.39 -2.28
C LEU A 977 4.42 15.26 -1.83
N THR A 978 4.67 15.10 -0.53
CA THR A 978 6.03 14.87 -0.01
C THR A 978 6.60 13.49 -0.35
N GLU A 979 5.76 12.51 -0.68
CA GLU A 979 6.18 11.14 -1.00
C GLU A 979 6.15 10.84 -2.52
N LEU A 980 5.38 11.61 -3.30
CA LEU A 980 5.20 11.48 -4.75
C LEU A 980 5.60 12.74 -5.53
N PRO A 981 6.81 13.31 -5.35
CA PRO A 981 7.22 14.57 -6.00
C PRO A 981 7.30 14.50 -7.53
N TRP A 982 7.24 13.31 -8.15
CA TRP A 982 7.35 13.10 -9.59
C TRP A 982 6.00 12.91 -10.31
N CYS A 983 4.89 12.70 -9.58
CA CYS A 983 3.64 12.22 -10.18
C CYS A 983 2.72 13.38 -10.58
N LYS A 984 2.82 13.83 -11.84
CA LYS A 984 1.99 14.91 -12.40
C LYS A 984 0.49 14.65 -12.23
N GLU A 985 0.03 13.43 -12.48
CA GLU A 985 -1.40 13.06 -12.33
C GLU A 985 -1.90 13.32 -10.90
N PHE A 986 -1.10 12.97 -9.88
CA PHE A 986 -1.42 13.23 -8.47
C PHE A 986 -1.45 14.73 -8.15
N VAL A 987 -0.45 15.49 -8.61
CA VAL A 987 -0.36 16.95 -8.36
C VAL A 987 -1.45 17.74 -9.10
N MET A 988 -2.00 17.19 -10.18
CA MET A 988 -3.12 17.77 -10.95
C MET A 988 -4.50 17.50 -10.33
N LEU A 989 -4.65 16.56 -9.39
CA LEU A 989 -5.95 16.25 -8.75
C LEU A 989 -6.66 17.45 -8.08
N PRO A 990 -5.99 18.37 -7.36
CA PRO A 990 -6.63 19.56 -6.77
C PRO A 990 -7.26 20.51 -7.79
N PHE A 991 -6.86 20.43 -9.06
CA PHE A 991 -7.39 21.24 -10.15
C PHE A 991 -8.58 20.57 -10.87
N SER A 992 -8.82 19.28 -10.61
CA SER A 992 -9.98 18.55 -11.12
C SER A 992 -11.29 19.10 -10.54
N PRO A 993 -12.38 19.17 -11.34
CA PRO A 993 -13.70 19.56 -10.85
C PRO A 993 -14.24 18.61 -9.76
N GLU A 994 -13.66 17.41 -9.59
CA GLU A 994 -13.99 16.53 -8.47
C GLU A 994 -13.66 17.16 -7.10
N PHE A 995 -12.61 17.97 -7.02
CA PHE A 995 -12.07 18.56 -5.79
C PHE A 995 -12.47 20.03 -5.60
N ASP A 996 -13.40 20.56 -6.39
CA ASP A 996 -13.88 21.92 -6.24
C ASP A 996 -14.48 22.19 -4.84
N GLY A 997 -14.02 23.27 -4.22
CA GLY A 997 -14.33 23.63 -2.83
C GLY A 997 -13.47 22.94 -1.76
N ALA A 998 -12.71 21.88 -2.10
CA ALA A 998 -11.77 21.22 -1.18
C ALA A 998 -10.45 22.00 -1.02
N PHE A 999 -10.00 22.68 -2.07
CA PHE A 999 -8.79 23.53 -2.08
C PHE A 999 -9.14 24.99 -2.40
N GLU A 1000 -8.32 25.92 -1.93
CA GLU A 1000 -8.40 27.34 -2.26
C GLU A 1000 -7.47 27.68 -3.43
N ASP A 1001 -7.79 28.70 -4.23
CA ASP A 1001 -7.03 29.02 -5.44
C ASP A 1001 -5.58 29.45 -5.12
N VAL A 1002 -5.34 30.05 -3.95
CA VAL A 1002 -4.00 30.34 -3.41
C VAL A 1002 -3.19 29.06 -3.12
N GLU A 1003 -3.84 27.95 -2.79
CA GLU A 1003 -3.20 26.64 -2.63
C GLU A 1003 -2.88 26.03 -3.99
N LYS A 1004 -3.85 26.07 -4.92
CA LYS A 1004 -3.66 25.62 -6.33
C LYS A 1004 -2.47 26.35 -6.99
N SER A 1005 -2.36 27.67 -6.85
CA SER A 1005 -1.23 28.46 -7.38
C SER A 1005 0.13 28.09 -6.75
N LYS A 1006 0.16 27.59 -5.51
CA LYS A 1006 1.40 27.04 -4.92
C LYS A 1006 1.76 25.69 -5.52
N PHE A 1007 0.78 24.81 -5.74
CA PHE A 1007 1.02 23.50 -6.36
C PHE A 1007 1.55 23.65 -7.81
N TYR A 1008 1.06 24.65 -8.56
CA TYR A 1008 1.62 25.00 -9.86
C TYR A 1008 3.11 25.39 -9.79
N ARG A 1009 3.50 26.24 -8.83
CA ARG A 1009 4.92 26.59 -8.61
C ARG A 1009 5.77 25.39 -8.20
N VAL A 1010 5.24 24.48 -7.39
CA VAL A 1010 5.93 23.22 -7.04
C VAL A 1010 6.19 22.36 -8.28
N MET A 1011 5.25 22.27 -9.23
CA MET A 1011 5.50 21.56 -10.50
C MET A 1011 6.68 22.18 -11.28
N GLN A 1012 6.74 23.51 -11.37
CA GLN A 1012 7.86 24.22 -12.00
C GLN A 1012 9.19 24.03 -11.25
N GLU A 1013 9.20 24.09 -9.91
CA GLU A 1013 10.39 23.84 -9.08
C GLU A 1013 10.92 22.40 -9.19
N LYS A 1014 10.05 21.45 -9.53
CA LYS A 1014 10.36 20.02 -9.68
C LYS A 1014 10.63 19.57 -11.11
N GLU A 1015 10.65 20.51 -12.06
CA GLU A 1015 10.86 20.23 -13.49
C GLU A 1015 9.80 19.25 -14.04
N ILE A 1016 8.57 19.26 -13.48
CA ILE A 1016 7.41 18.57 -14.04
C ILE A 1016 6.97 19.36 -15.28
N ARG A 1017 6.81 18.68 -16.42
CA ARG A 1017 6.41 19.34 -17.67
C ARG A 1017 5.00 19.90 -17.55
N LEU A 1018 4.83 21.13 -18.01
CA LEU A 1018 3.55 21.80 -18.19
C LEU A 1018 3.45 22.15 -19.68
N TYR A 1019 2.32 21.85 -20.32
CA TYR A 1019 2.08 22.25 -21.71
C TYR A 1019 1.59 23.70 -21.79
N ILE A 1020 1.05 24.22 -20.70
CA ILE A 1020 0.44 25.54 -20.63
C ILE A 1020 1.08 26.36 -19.52
N ASP A 1021 1.64 27.50 -19.93
CA ASP A 1021 2.05 28.54 -18.99
C ASP A 1021 0.81 29.31 -18.48
N LEU A 1022 0.70 29.42 -17.16
CA LEU A 1022 -0.17 30.38 -16.49
C LEU A 1022 0.55 31.74 -16.38
N ASP A 1023 -0.04 32.76 -17.00
CA ASP A 1023 0.47 34.14 -16.91
C ASP A 1023 0.57 34.61 -15.46
N GLN A 1024 1.77 35.00 -15.05
CA GLN A 1024 2.08 35.41 -13.67
C GLN A 1024 1.35 36.70 -13.22
N THR A 1025 0.69 37.40 -14.14
CA THR A 1025 -0.07 38.63 -13.93
C THR A 1025 -1.49 38.38 -13.39
N GLY A 1026 -1.96 37.13 -13.35
CA GLY A 1026 -3.30 36.75 -12.90
C GLY A 1026 -3.40 36.08 -11.51
N ILE A 1027 -2.34 36.13 -10.68
CA ILE A 1027 -2.23 35.46 -9.37
C ILE A 1027 -2.29 36.44 -8.20
#